data_AF-A0A6G7SSC9-F1
#
_entry.id   AF-A0A6G7SSC9-F1
#
_cell.length_a   1.000
_cell.length_b   1.000
_cell.length_c   1.000
_cell.angle_alpha   90.00
_cell.angle_beta   90.00
_cell.angle_gamma   90.00
#
_symmetry.space_group_name_H-M   'P 1'
#
loop_
_entity.id
_entity.type
_entity.pdbx_description
1 polymer ?
#
loop_
_entity_poly.entity_id
_entity_poly.type
_entity_poly.pdbx_seq_one_letter_code
_entity_poly.pdbx_strand_id
1 'polypeptide(L)'
;MGDEEAMSASDEGNAAAAGYAPHPFVGGRTAALRALAAWRMRWPGAPRVVVLTGNPGSGRSRLVTGFLMMCDPGYRKQLPLDDLDPATVPPDLPAPAVPSPSGRTAAQVLWLIADHFGLSAVRSDDICPELAAREEPVTIVVPDVDRAGPVRAANEPARLVREVLKPLAATETVQLLADVPRELAAELAEALPPGQVQIIDLDAPEWADPEGLVLHATTALDPDAGAPELPFTTDPAVRRTLAEDLARRADGSRLTVQLAVQSLLMQPEGFDPADGALLPGSVGEALDLHARRLGADPQTLRLLLAPLAFAEGEGLPVQLWGALANAVAGRDMSQDLADGMLLAAPFIQPVEQAGEADDEAEDEAGADGGRTLLRLQHPGIAEEIRSGLPDVRDAQTKIAMALLEAVPQQNWSKADPYIRDHLAAHTLDAGLLPQLLTDPGLFAHADPVTMRAAIEAVPLEQLGAPARTYLRTAPLLTRSQAPAGMRAAFLETAFVEDGLAPYAEALHTLDFALPWRTLWSVPLAGVRAVTTGSLPQEGGEGATAETAPGADGAGAGGEGPAPASGEAAPRPVAAFVVPEGTPGARTVPGPDGDSSEGGGSTLLLHDLLRPGYVDADPAQVQLPSEEAKAAAPFGFSRGADYLRVWDRAGQEVVAALLSDAPLTGADLSPDGVLVVATARGVTARQILAAAPAVTPTVPAQRTGPADSDASDGLEGDHS
;
A
#
# COMPACT_ATOMS: atom_id res chain seq x y z
N MET A 1 -50.70 -21.70 -76.86
CA MET A 1 -50.08 -22.90 -76.26
C MET A 1 -48.77 -22.44 -75.65
N GLY A 2 -48.61 -22.55 -74.34
CA GLY A 2 -47.33 -22.43 -73.64
C GLY A 2 -46.99 -21.05 -73.09
N ASP A 3 -47.66 -20.71 -72.00
CA ASP A 3 -47.20 -20.03 -70.77
C ASP A 3 -46.63 -18.59 -70.80
N GLU A 4 -47.37 -17.74 -70.09
CA GLU A 4 -46.97 -16.44 -69.52
C GLU A 4 -45.92 -16.65 -68.42
N GLU A 5 -44.71 -16.12 -68.59
CA GLU A 5 -43.79 -15.86 -67.47
C GLU A 5 -44.15 -14.51 -66.86
N ALA A 6 -44.86 -14.58 -65.74
CA ALA A 6 -45.20 -13.46 -64.88
C ALA A 6 -43.96 -12.99 -64.09
N MET A 7 -43.79 -11.67 -64.03
CA MET A 7 -43.12 -10.99 -62.93
C MET A 7 -43.71 -11.45 -61.60
N SER A 8 -42.88 -11.96 -60.70
CA SER A 8 -43.11 -11.82 -59.27
C SER A 8 -41.77 -11.57 -58.60
N ALA A 9 -41.59 -10.32 -58.18
CA ALA A 9 -40.70 -10.02 -57.06
C ALA A 9 -41.20 -10.83 -55.86
N SER A 10 -40.36 -11.73 -55.37
CA SER A 10 -40.50 -12.32 -54.04
C SER A 10 -39.41 -11.69 -53.17
N ASP A 11 -39.77 -10.54 -52.61
CA ASP A 11 -39.33 -10.11 -51.28
C ASP A 11 -39.63 -11.26 -50.31
N GLU A 12 -38.60 -11.98 -49.90
CA GLU A 12 -38.56 -12.63 -48.59
C GLU A 12 -37.14 -12.46 -48.06
N GLY A 13 -36.92 -11.26 -47.53
CA GLY A 13 -35.76 -10.91 -46.75
C GLY A 13 -35.68 -11.80 -45.53
N ASN A 14 -34.72 -12.72 -45.54
CA ASN A 14 -34.16 -13.25 -44.31
C ASN A 14 -33.23 -12.17 -43.75
N ALA A 15 -33.83 -11.12 -43.18
CA ALA A 15 -33.15 -10.20 -42.29
C ALA A 15 -32.74 -11.04 -41.07
N ALA A 16 -31.53 -11.60 -41.13
CA ALA A 16 -30.88 -12.18 -39.96
C ALA A 16 -30.90 -11.10 -38.88
N ALA A 17 -31.70 -11.33 -37.84
CA ALA A 17 -31.70 -10.49 -36.65
C ALA A 17 -30.24 -10.36 -36.20
N ALA A 18 -29.76 -9.12 -36.05
CA ALA A 18 -28.42 -8.81 -35.56
C ALA A 18 -28.24 -9.47 -34.17
N GLY A 19 -27.77 -10.71 -34.18
CA GLY A 19 -27.53 -11.51 -32.99
C GLY A 19 -26.18 -11.10 -32.44
N TYR A 20 -26.15 -10.69 -31.17
CA TYR A 20 -24.90 -10.45 -30.46
C TYR A 20 -24.02 -11.70 -30.56
N ALA A 21 -22.86 -11.59 -31.19
CA ALA A 21 -21.85 -12.64 -31.10
C ALA A 21 -21.54 -12.87 -29.61
N PRO A 22 -21.52 -14.13 -29.13
CA PRO A 22 -21.28 -14.40 -27.71
C PRO A 22 -19.83 -14.04 -27.36
N HIS A 23 -19.64 -12.85 -26.82
CA HIS A 23 -18.37 -12.40 -26.27
C HIS A 23 -18.52 -12.18 -24.74
N PRO A 24 -17.55 -12.62 -23.92
CA PRO A 24 -17.64 -12.51 -22.46
C PRO A 24 -17.64 -11.07 -21.92
N PHE A 25 -17.46 -10.06 -22.76
CA PHE A 25 -17.53 -8.65 -22.34
C PHE A 25 -18.32 -7.76 -23.29
N VAL A 26 -18.63 -8.23 -24.51
CA VAL A 26 -19.23 -7.40 -25.58
C VAL A 26 -20.56 -8.03 -25.97
N GLY A 27 -21.59 -7.21 -26.12
CA GLY A 27 -22.97 -7.65 -26.35
C GLY A 27 -23.88 -7.50 -25.13
N GLY A 28 -25.14 -7.14 -25.38
CA GLY A 28 -26.11 -6.74 -24.35
C GLY A 28 -25.93 -5.30 -23.84
N ARG A 29 -26.81 -4.86 -22.94
CA ARG A 29 -26.84 -3.50 -22.35
C ARG A 29 -26.85 -2.38 -23.41
N THR A 30 -27.56 -2.61 -24.50
CA THR A 30 -27.55 -1.79 -25.72
C THR A 30 -27.89 -0.33 -25.45
N ALA A 31 -28.87 -0.04 -24.60
CA ALA A 31 -29.19 1.33 -24.22
C ALA A 31 -28.00 2.05 -23.57
N ALA A 32 -27.35 1.40 -22.60
CA ALA A 32 -26.18 1.95 -21.92
C ALA A 32 -24.99 2.09 -22.88
N LEU A 33 -24.70 1.10 -23.72
CA LEU A 33 -23.63 1.19 -24.72
C LEU A 33 -23.88 2.31 -25.75
N ARG A 34 -25.12 2.50 -26.21
CA ARG A 34 -25.47 3.64 -27.08
C ARG A 34 -25.20 4.98 -26.38
N ALA A 35 -25.56 5.11 -25.11
CA ALA A 35 -25.27 6.31 -24.33
C ALA A 35 -23.76 6.54 -24.17
N LEU A 36 -22.98 5.49 -23.89
CA LEU A 36 -21.52 5.58 -23.78
C LEU A 36 -20.85 5.89 -25.13
N ALA A 37 -21.33 5.33 -26.24
CA ALA A 37 -20.85 5.65 -27.57
C ALA A 37 -21.16 7.12 -27.95
N ALA A 38 -22.39 7.59 -27.69
CA ALA A 38 -22.78 8.98 -27.90
C ALA A 38 -21.96 9.95 -27.04
N TRP A 39 -21.71 9.60 -25.78
CA TRP A 39 -20.80 10.32 -24.89
C TRP A 39 -19.40 10.38 -25.51
N ARG A 40 -18.80 9.25 -25.88
CA ARG A 40 -17.44 9.20 -26.47
C ARG A 40 -17.32 10.01 -27.76
N MET A 41 -18.38 10.03 -28.58
CA MET A 41 -18.49 10.84 -29.79
C MET A 41 -18.63 12.34 -29.54
N ARG A 42 -19.00 12.75 -28.31
CA ARG A 42 -19.39 14.12 -27.96
C ARG A 42 -20.53 14.64 -28.83
N TRP A 43 -21.56 13.81 -29.04
CA TRP A 43 -22.74 14.23 -29.80
C TRP A 43 -23.39 15.48 -29.20
N PRO A 44 -24.00 16.35 -30.02
CA PRO A 44 -24.72 17.52 -29.50
C PRO A 44 -25.76 17.12 -28.44
N GLY A 45 -25.66 17.70 -27.25
CA GLY A 45 -26.54 17.39 -26.12
C GLY A 45 -26.15 16.17 -25.29
N ALA A 46 -25.10 15.43 -25.67
CA ALA A 46 -24.52 14.40 -24.81
C ALA A 46 -23.89 15.06 -23.56
N PRO A 47 -24.04 14.45 -22.38
CA PRO A 47 -23.41 14.96 -21.16
C PRO A 47 -21.89 14.87 -21.26
N ARG A 48 -21.17 15.70 -20.52
CA ARG A 48 -19.71 15.58 -20.38
C ARG A 48 -19.33 14.48 -19.39
N VAL A 49 -20.15 14.32 -18.34
CA VAL A 49 -19.91 13.39 -17.25
C VAL A 49 -20.97 12.29 -17.29
N VAL A 50 -20.53 11.03 -17.31
CA VAL A 50 -21.40 9.87 -17.15
C VAL A 50 -21.05 9.18 -15.85
N VAL A 51 -22.07 8.97 -15.01
CA VAL A 51 -21.97 8.25 -13.74
C VAL A 51 -22.66 6.91 -13.93
N LEU A 52 -21.88 5.85 -14.04
CA LEU A 52 -22.39 4.49 -14.11
C LEU A 52 -22.59 3.95 -12.70
N THR A 53 -23.74 3.34 -12.44
CA THR A 53 -24.08 2.78 -11.14
C THR A 53 -25.00 1.56 -11.29
N GLY A 54 -25.17 0.82 -10.21
CA GLY A 54 -26.03 -0.36 -10.10
C GLY A 54 -25.69 -1.16 -8.86
N ASN A 55 -26.56 -2.10 -8.53
CA ASN A 55 -26.41 -3.04 -7.44
C ASN A 55 -25.18 -3.95 -7.69
N PRO A 56 -24.57 -4.49 -6.63
CA PRO A 56 -23.50 -5.48 -6.77
C PRO A 56 -23.92 -6.64 -7.69
N GLY A 57 -23.12 -6.93 -8.72
CA GLY A 57 -23.42 -8.01 -9.67
C GLY A 57 -24.34 -7.63 -10.85
N SER A 58 -24.72 -6.36 -10.99
CA SER A 58 -25.47 -5.83 -12.15
C SER A 58 -24.68 -5.86 -13.48
N GLY A 59 -23.36 -6.01 -13.40
CA GLY A 59 -22.44 -6.13 -14.54
C GLY A 59 -21.77 -4.84 -14.98
N ARG A 60 -21.62 -3.84 -14.10
CA ARG A 60 -20.96 -2.56 -14.39
C ARG A 60 -19.54 -2.72 -14.90
N SER A 61 -18.69 -3.44 -14.17
CA SER A 61 -17.29 -3.71 -14.55
C SER A 61 -17.22 -4.43 -15.92
N ARG A 62 -18.13 -5.37 -16.19
CA ARG A 62 -18.23 -6.04 -17.50
C ARG A 62 -18.58 -5.06 -18.62
N LEU A 63 -19.56 -4.18 -18.40
CA LEU A 63 -19.97 -3.16 -19.37
C LEU A 63 -18.83 -2.18 -19.67
N VAL A 64 -18.18 -1.66 -18.64
CA VAL A 64 -17.04 -0.73 -18.79
C VAL A 64 -15.87 -1.41 -19.49
N THR A 65 -15.55 -2.65 -19.12
CA THR A 65 -14.51 -3.45 -19.78
C THR A 65 -14.82 -3.64 -21.27
N GLY A 66 -16.03 -4.08 -21.62
CA GLY A 66 -16.45 -4.23 -23.02
C GLY A 66 -16.39 -2.92 -23.82
N PHE A 67 -16.84 -1.82 -23.21
CA PHE A 67 -16.74 -0.49 -23.82
C PHE A 67 -15.29 -0.06 -24.06
N LEU A 68 -14.40 -0.26 -23.09
CA LEU A 68 -12.98 0.05 -23.21
C LEU A 68 -12.27 -0.84 -24.25
N MET A 69 -12.62 -2.12 -24.34
CA MET A 69 -12.12 -3.01 -25.40
C MET A 69 -12.50 -2.52 -26.81
N MET A 70 -13.68 -1.92 -26.99
CA MET A 70 -14.07 -1.33 -28.27
C MET A 70 -13.37 0.01 -28.57
N CYS A 71 -12.88 0.70 -27.53
CA CYS A 71 -12.09 1.93 -27.67
C CYS A 71 -10.60 1.65 -27.90
N ASP A 72 -10.08 0.53 -27.42
CA ASP A 72 -8.66 0.17 -27.55
C ASP A 72 -8.34 -0.34 -28.97
N PRO A 73 -7.40 0.27 -29.71
CA PRO A 73 -7.10 -0.13 -31.08
C PRO A 73 -6.61 -1.58 -31.26
N GLY A 74 -6.02 -2.18 -30.22
CA GLY A 74 -5.52 -3.56 -30.23
C GLY A 74 -6.65 -4.57 -30.08
N TYR A 75 -7.55 -4.36 -29.13
CA TYR A 75 -8.74 -5.21 -28.93
C TYR A 75 -9.79 -4.98 -30.02
N ARG A 76 -10.00 -3.73 -30.44
CA ARG A 76 -10.98 -3.35 -31.46
C ARG A 76 -10.87 -4.18 -32.75
N LYS A 77 -9.65 -4.51 -33.18
CA LYS A 77 -9.38 -5.31 -34.40
C LYS A 77 -9.73 -6.80 -34.27
N GLN A 78 -9.86 -7.29 -33.04
CA GLN A 78 -10.15 -8.69 -32.74
C GLN A 78 -11.65 -8.92 -32.50
N LEU A 79 -12.42 -7.85 -32.37
CA LEU A 79 -13.86 -7.91 -32.09
C LEU A 79 -14.67 -7.92 -33.39
N PRO A 80 -15.76 -8.69 -33.46
CA PRO A 80 -16.67 -8.69 -34.62
C PRO A 80 -17.60 -7.46 -34.59
N LEU A 81 -17.03 -6.27 -34.77
CA LEU A 81 -17.78 -5.01 -34.64
C LEU A 81 -18.85 -4.82 -35.72
N ASP A 82 -18.66 -5.43 -36.89
CA ASP A 82 -19.61 -5.38 -38.00
C ASP A 82 -20.93 -6.12 -37.68
N ASP A 83 -20.90 -7.04 -36.72
CA ASP A 83 -22.08 -7.79 -36.26
C ASP A 83 -22.85 -7.03 -35.15
N LEU A 84 -22.28 -5.95 -34.62
CA LEU A 84 -22.90 -5.13 -33.57
C LEU A 84 -23.75 -4.01 -34.16
N ASP A 85 -24.74 -3.55 -33.38
CA ASP A 85 -25.43 -2.29 -33.68
C ASP A 85 -24.40 -1.14 -33.76
N PRO A 86 -24.23 -0.46 -34.91
CA PRO A 86 -23.26 0.63 -35.06
C PRO A 86 -23.45 1.75 -34.04
N ALA A 87 -24.67 1.94 -33.51
CA ALA A 87 -24.93 2.94 -32.48
C ALA A 87 -24.33 2.60 -31.11
N THR A 88 -23.95 1.34 -30.87
CA THR A 88 -23.29 0.88 -29.63
C THR A 88 -21.76 0.92 -29.72
N VAL A 89 -21.21 1.09 -30.92
CA VAL A 89 -19.77 1.04 -31.16
C VAL A 89 -19.17 2.45 -31.00
N PRO A 90 -18.23 2.66 -30.05
CA PRO A 90 -17.55 3.94 -29.91
C PRO A 90 -16.68 4.25 -31.15
N PRO A 91 -16.40 5.55 -31.41
CA PRO A 91 -15.56 5.96 -32.53
C PRO A 91 -14.13 5.46 -32.38
N ASP A 92 -13.44 5.37 -33.52
CA ASP A 92 -12.00 5.16 -33.57
C ASP A 92 -11.27 6.47 -33.20
N LEU A 93 -11.09 6.66 -31.90
CA LEU A 93 -10.36 7.77 -31.27
C LEU A 93 -9.27 7.19 -30.36
N PRO A 94 -8.25 7.97 -29.96
CA PRO A 94 -7.27 7.52 -28.97
C PRO A 94 -7.93 6.95 -27.71
N ALA A 95 -7.36 5.88 -27.15
CA ALA A 95 -7.90 5.25 -25.96
C ALA A 95 -7.97 6.26 -24.79
N PRO A 96 -9.03 6.23 -23.96
CA PRO A 96 -9.14 7.11 -22.81
C PRO A 96 -8.10 6.76 -21.74
N ALA A 97 -7.81 7.70 -20.85
CA ALA A 97 -7.04 7.41 -19.64
C ALA A 97 -7.90 6.54 -18.69
N VAL A 98 -7.34 5.42 -18.21
CA VAL A 98 -8.07 4.49 -17.33
C VAL A 98 -7.28 4.24 -16.03
N PRO A 99 -7.26 5.20 -15.09
CA PRO A 99 -6.58 5.00 -13.82
C PRO A 99 -7.38 3.99 -12.98
N SER A 100 -6.79 2.83 -12.68
CA SER A 100 -7.43 1.78 -11.87
C SER A 100 -7.44 2.18 -10.38
N PRO A 101 -8.62 2.30 -9.73
CA PRO A 101 -8.68 2.59 -8.30
C PRO A 101 -8.33 1.42 -7.41
N SER A 102 -8.38 0.19 -7.91
CA SER A 102 -8.19 -1.03 -7.11
C SER A 102 -6.92 -0.97 -6.26
N GLY A 103 -7.10 -1.07 -4.94
CA GLY A 103 -6.01 -1.03 -3.96
C GLY A 103 -5.30 0.32 -3.80
N ARG A 104 -5.77 1.37 -4.50
CA ARG A 104 -5.12 2.69 -4.55
C ARG A 104 -5.92 3.76 -3.83
N THR A 105 -5.19 4.65 -3.16
CA THR A 105 -5.75 5.87 -2.56
C THR A 105 -6.18 6.87 -3.64
N ALA A 106 -7.07 7.79 -3.29
CA ALA A 106 -7.52 8.89 -4.12
C ALA A 106 -6.33 9.73 -4.64
N ALA A 107 -5.34 10.00 -3.78
CA ALA A 107 -4.12 10.68 -4.17
C ALA A 107 -3.34 9.89 -5.24
N GLN A 108 -3.17 8.58 -5.07
CA GLN A 108 -2.48 7.74 -6.06
C GLN A 108 -3.23 7.72 -7.41
N VAL A 109 -4.57 7.62 -7.40
CA VAL A 109 -5.38 7.68 -8.62
C VAL A 109 -5.19 9.02 -9.35
N LEU A 110 -5.17 10.13 -8.62
CA LEU A 110 -4.94 11.45 -9.20
C LEU A 110 -3.52 11.58 -9.81
N TRP A 111 -2.50 11.02 -9.16
CA TRP A 111 -1.15 10.98 -9.70
C TRP A 111 -1.01 10.08 -10.94
N LEU A 112 -1.75 8.97 -11.03
CA LEU A 112 -1.82 8.16 -12.26
C LEU A 112 -2.37 8.97 -13.44
N ILE A 113 -3.33 9.86 -13.19
CA ILE A 113 -3.86 10.78 -14.20
C ILE A 113 -2.78 11.78 -14.63
N ALA A 114 -2.07 12.37 -13.66
CA ALA A 114 -0.99 13.30 -13.95
C ALA A 114 0.13 12.67 -14.79
N ASP A 115 0.55 11.45 -14.43
CA ASP A 115 1.55 10.67 -15.16
C ASP A 115 1.09 10.36 -16.59
N HIS A 116 -0.15 9.86 -16.75
CA HIS A 116 -0.70 9.52 -18.07
C HIS A 116 -0.71 10.72 -19.04
N PHE A 117 -1.00 11.93 -18.54
CA PHE A 117 -1.03 13.15 -19.35
C PHE A 117 0.29 13.93 -19.37
N GLY A 118 1.34 13.46 -18.68
CA GLY A 118 2.65 14.11 -18.60
C GLY A 118 2.60 15.50 -17.97
N LEU A 119 1.79 15.67 -16.92
CA LEU A 119 1.63 16.95 -16.23
C LEU A 119 2.89 17.31 -15.42
N SER A 120 3.15 18.60 -15.24
CA SER A 120 4.30 19.10 -14.45
C SER A 120 3.93 19.41 -13.00
N ALA A 121 2.79 18.88 -12.54
CA ALA A 121 2.25 19.11 -11.22
C ALA A 121 3.24 18.66 -10.13
N VAL A 122 3.45 19.54 -9.14
CA VAL A 122 4.28 19.22 -7.95
C VAL A 122 3.38 18.87 -6.76
N ARG A 123 2.15 19.39 -6.75
CA ARG A 123 1.13 19.11 -5.75
C ARG A 123 -0.13 18.54 -6.41
N SER A 124 -0.87 17.73 -5.66
CA SER A 124 -2.16 17.21 -6.09
C SER A 124 -3.14 18.32 -6.54
N ASP A 125 -3.10 19.47 -5.86
CA ASP A 125 -3.96 20.63 -6.16
C ASP A 125 -3.69 21.25 -7.54
N ASP A 126 -2.51 21.02 -8.12
CA ASP A 126 -2.09 21.60 -9.42
C ASP A 126 -2.64 20.80 -10.62
N ILE A 127 -3.04 19.55 -10.41
CA ILE A 127 -3.41 18.60 -11.48
C ILE A 127 -4.66 19.04 -12.23
N CYS A 128 -5.74 19.41 -11.53
CA CYS A 128 -6.97 19.86 -12.20
C CYS A 128 -6.78 21.20 -12.95
N PRO A 129 -6.12 22.22 -12.38
CA PRO A 129 -5.74 23.43 -13.12
C PRO A 129 -4.93 23.17 -14.40
N GLU A 130 -3.96 22.25 -14.37
CA GLU A 130 -3.18 21.91 -15.56
C GLU A 130 -4.03 21.19 -16.63
N LEU A 131 -4.94 20.30 -16.21
CA LEU A 131 -5.92 19.70 -17.13
C LEU A 131 -6.86 20.75 -17.72
N ALA A 132 -7.30 21.73 -16.93
CA ALA A 132 -8.14 22.84 -17.36
C ALA A 132 -7.46 23.74 -18.41
N ALA A 133 -6.13 23.83 -18.37
CA ALA A 133 -5.34 24.65 -19.29
C ALA A 133 -5.08 23.99 -20.65
N ARG A 134 -5.50 22.73 -20.86
CA ARG A 134 -5.30 22.02 -22.13
C ARG A 134 -6.20 22.58 -23.23
N GLU A 135 -5.64 22.67 -24.44
CA GLU A 135 -6.39 23.13 -25.62
C GLU A 135 -7.45 22.12 -26.08
N GLU A 136 -7.17 20.82 -25.93
CA GLU A 136 -8.07 19.74 -26.30
C GLU A 136 -8.65 19.03 -25.06
N PRO A 137 -9.97 18.71 -25.07
CA PRO A 137 -10.57 17.95 -24.00
C PRO A 137 -9.96 16.54 -23.87
N VAL A 138 -9.74 16.11 -22.64
CA VAL A 138 -9.22 14.78 -22.30
C VAL A 138 -10.36 13.85 -21.88
N THR A 139 -10.25 12.56 -22.19
CA THR A 139 -11.24 11.55 -21.79
C THR A 139 -10.65 10.66 -20.69
N ILE A 140 -11.34 10.56 -19.56
CA ILE A 140 -10.94 9.77 -18.39
C ILE A 140 -12.07 8.80 -18.04
N VAL A 141 -11.73 7.53 -17.86
CA VAL A 141 -12.65 6.48 -17.41
C VAL A 141 -12.13 5.92 -16.09
N VAL A 142 -12.88 6.08 -15.00
CA VAL A 142 -12.51 5.56 -13.67
C VAL A 142 -13.42 4.36 -13.35
N PRO A 143 -12.97 3.12 -13.60
CA PRO A 143 -13.76 1.92 -13.31
C PRO A 143 -13.74 1.57 -11.82
N ASP A 144 -14.70 0.76 -11.36
CA ASP A 144 -14.64 0.03 -10.09
C ASP A 144 -14.28 0.88 -8.87
N VAL A 145 -14.89 2.07 -8.71
CA VAL A 145 -14.60 2.96 -7.57
C VAL A 145 -14.87 2.30 -6.22
N ASP A 146 -15.74 1.29 -6.14
CA ASP A 146 -15.97 0.51 -4.92
C ASP A 146 -14.76 -0.34 -4.47
N ARG A 147 -13.76 -0.52 -5.35
CA ARG A 147 -12.49 -1.22 -5.06
C ARG A 147 -11.37 -0.28 -4.61
N ALA A 148 -11.65 1.02 -4.49
CA ALA A 148 -10.65 2.01 -4.11
C ALA A 148 -10.11 1.77 -2.68
N GLY A 149 -8.83 2.08 -2.51
CA GLY A 149 -8.13 2.07 -1.23
C GLY A 149 -7.44 0.75 -0.89
N PRO A 150 -6.34 0.80 -0.12
CA PRO A 150 -5.64 -0.39 0.36
C PRO A 150 -6.31 -1.03 1.59
N VAL A 151 -7.27 -0.32 2.22
CA VAL A 151 -7.98 -0.77 3.43
C VAL A 151 -9.48 -0.56 3.23
N ARG A 152 -10.26 -1.64 3.25
CA ARG A 152 -11.71 -1.57 2.99
C ARG A 152 -12.46 -0.65 3.97
N ALA A 153 -12.12 -0.72 5.25
CA ALA A 153 -12.77 0.06 6.30
C ALA A 153 -12.40 1.57 6.30
N ALA A 154 -11.43 2.00 5.47
CA ALA A 154 -11.02 3.40 5.38
C ALA A 154 -11.96 4.28 4.54
N ASN A 155 -12.98 3.69 3.90
CA ASN A 155 -13.97 4.40 3.07
C ASN A 155 -13.35 5.26 1.95
N GLU A 156 -12.29 4.74 1.33
CA GLU A 156 -11.61 5.40 0.22
C GLU A 156 -12.52 5.70 -0.99
N PRO A 157 -13.53 4.88 -1.35
CA PRO A 157 -14.45 5.22 -2.44
C PRO A 157 -15.11 6.60 -2.28
N ALA A 158 -15.52 6.95 -1.06
CA ALA A 158 -16.09 8.26 -0.77
C ALA A 158 -15.05 9.39 -0.90
N ARG A 159 -13.80 9.14 -0.48
CA ARG A 159 -12.69 10.09 -0.66
C ARG A 159 -12.36 10.28 -2.14
N LEU A 160 -12.30 9.21 -2.93
CA LEU A 160 -12.06 9.28 -4.36
C LEU A 160 -13.15 10.09 -5.08
N VAL A 161 -14.43 9.90 -4.73
CA VAL A 161 -15.52 10.71 -5.27
C VAL A 161 -15.34 12.20 -4.92
N ARG A 162 -15.04 12.50 -3.65
CA ARG A 162 -14.96 13.89 -3.14
C ARG A 162 -13.73 14.65 -3.59
N GLU A 163 -12.58 14.02 -3.48
CA GLU A 163 -11.26 14.63 -3.62
C GLU A 163 -10.73 14.56 -5.06
N VAL A 164 -11.27 13.65 -5.90
CA VAL A 164 -10.79 13.44 -7.28
C VAL A 164 -11.92 13.57 -8.31
N LEU A 165 -12.96 12.75 -8.22
CA LEU A 165 -13.98 12.70 -9.29
C LEU A 165 -14.78 13.99 -9.37
N LYS A 166 -15.13 14.62 -8.24
CA LYS A 166 -15.81 15.93 -8.24
C LYS A 166 -14.94 17.05 -8.86
N PRO A 167 -13.68 17.28 -8.44
CA PRO A 167 -12.80 18.24 -9.11
C PRO A 167 -12.60 17.97 -10.61
N LEU A 168 -12.39 16.71 -11.00
CA LEU A 168 -12.27 16.33 -12.41
C LEU A 168 -13.57 16.62 -13.16
N ALA A 169 -14.71 16.24 -12.60
CA ALA A 169 -16.01 16.50 -13.19
C ALA A 169 -16.29 17.99 -13.36
N ALA A 170 -15.86 18.85 -12.43
CA ALA A 170 -16.01 20.29 -12.52
C ALA A 170 -15.09 20.94 -13.58
N THR A 171 -14.04 20.25 -14.01
CA THR A 171 -13.08 20.73 -15.01
C THR A 171 -13.68 20.60 -16.42
N GLU A 172 -13.92 21.71 -17.11
CA GLU A 172 -14.65 21.73 -18.39
C GLU A 172 -13.95 20.98 -19.54
N THR A 173 -12.61 20.89 -19.49
CA THR A 173 -11.80 20.14 -20.46
C THR A 173 -11.79 18.63 -20.18
N VAL A 174 -12.40 18.14 -19.10
CA VAL A 174 -12.40 16.72 -18.73
C VAL A 174 -13.74 16.08 -19.10
N GLN A 175 -13.68 15.08 -19.97
CA GLN A 175 -14.79 14.18 -20.28
C GLN A 175 -14.66 12.91 -19.41
N LEU A 176 -15.58 12.74 -18.45
CA LEU A 176 -15.46 11.74 -17.38
C LEU A 176 -16.53 10.65 -17.49
N LEU A 177 -16.12 9.39 -17.42
CA LEU A 177 -16.98 8.25 -17.11
C LEU A 177 -16.49 7.63 -15.80
N ALA A 178 -17.34 7.53 -14.79
CA ALA A 178 -17.00 6.90 -13.52
C ALA A 178 -18.01 5.82 -13.15
N ASP A 179 -17.54 4.62 -12.85
CA ASP A 179 -18.35 3.56 -12.24
C ASP A 179 -18.29 3.69 -10.72
N VAL A 180 -19.37 4.18 -10.10
CA VAL A 180 -19.42 4.55 -8.68
C VAL A 180 -20.49 3.76 -7.94
N PRO A 181 -20.29 3.45 -6.63
CA PRO A 181 -21.35 2.91 -5.78
C PRO A 181 -22.63 3.76 -5.84
N ARG A 182 -23.79 3.11 -5.75
CA ARG A 182 -25.09 3.76 -5.94
C ARG A 182 -25.36 4.86 -4.92
N GLU A 183 -24.92 4.65 -3.70
CA GLU A 183 -24.98 5.60 -2.60
C GLU A 183 -24.11 6.86 -2.82
N LEU A 184 -23.09 6.79 -3.70
CA LEU A 184 -22.22 7.93 -4.04
C LEU A 184 -22.56 8.58 -5.39
N ALA A 185 -23.43 7.96 -6.20
CA ALA A 185 -23.76 8.44 -7.54
C ALA A 185 -24.42 9.83 -7.53
N ALA A 186 -25.39 10.03 -6.62
CA ALA A 186 -26.05 11.33 -6.45
C ALA A 186 -25.06 12.40 -5.99
N GLU A 187 -24.18 12.06 -5.03
CA GLU A 187 -23.18 12.97 -4.51
C GLU A 187 -22.27 13.52 -5.63
N LEU A 188 -21.85 12.68 -6.59
CA LEU A 188 -21.05 13.11 -7.73
C LEU A 188 -21.86 13.98 -8.71
N ALA A 189 -23.10 13.62 -8.98
CA ALA A 189 -23.95 14.32 -9.95
C ALA A 189 -24.38 15.73 -9.49
N GLU A 190 -24.63 15.91 -8.18
CA GLU A 190 -25.05 17.20 -7.60
C GLU A 190 -24.02 18.33 -7.80
N ALA A 191 -22.76 17.99 -8.05
CA ALA A 191 -21.70 18.96 -8.27
C ALA A 191 -21.80 19.68 -9.63
N LEU A 192 -22.71 19.26 -10.53
CA LEU A 192 -22.71 19.67 -11.94
C LEU A 192 -24.03 20.33 -12.37
N PRO A 193 -23.98 21.31 -13.29
CA PRO A 193 -25.18 21.88 -13.88
C PRO A 193 -26.04 20.83 -14.62
N PRO A 194 -27.37 21.03 -14.70
CA PRO A 194 -28.25 20.16 -15.48
C PRO A 194 -27.77 20.00 -16.93
N GLY A 195 -27.82 18.78 -17.45
CA GLY A 195 -27.40 18.44 -18.81
C GLY A 195 -25.89 18.22 -18.99
N GLN A 196 -25.06 18.53 -17.99
CA GLN A 196 -23.62 18.19 -18.01
C GLN A 196 -23.34 16.78 -17.48
N VAL A 197 -24.29 16.19 -16.75
CA VAL A 197 -24.18 14.87 -16.12
C VAL A 197 -25.36 13.98 -16.46
N GLN A 198 -25.09 12.68 -16.61
CA GLN A 198 -26.10 11.63 -16.73
C GLN A 198 -25.74 10.47 -15.81
N ILE A 199 -26.71 10.03 -15.01
CA ILE A 199 -26.59 8.80 -14.23
C ILE A 199 -27.18 7.66 -15.07
N ILE A 200 -26.38 6.62 -15.29
CA ILE A 200 -26.79 5.35 -15.91
C ILE A 200 -26.87 4.33 -14.78
N ASP A 201 -28.07 4.08 -14.28
CA ASP A 201 -28.34 3.07 -13.25
C ASP A 201 -28.74 1.77 -13.94
N LEU A 202 -27.86 0.77 -13.93
CA LEU A 202 -28.07 -0.49 -14.63
C LEU A 202 -29.24 -1.33 -14.09
N ASP A 203 -29.81 -1.00 -12.94
CA ASP A 203 -31.01 -1.67 -12.45
C ASP A 203 -32.30 -0.93 -12.82
N ALA A 204 -32.21 0.29 -13.36
CA ALA A 204 -33.39 1.02 -13.80
C ALA A 204 -33.93 0.42 -15.13
N PRO A 205 -35.27 0.39 -15.33
CA PRO A 205 -35.89 -0.29 -16.48
C PRO A 205 -35.39 0.16 -17.85
N GLU A 206 -35.03 1.44 -18.01
CA GLU A 206 -34.52 1.99 -19.25
C GLU A 206 -33.10 1.53 -19.62
N TRP A 207 -32.32 1.07 -18.63
CA TRP A 207 -30.95 0.57 -18.80
C TRP A 207 -30.85 -0.95 -18.61
N ALA A 208 -31.90 -1.56 -18.06
CA ALA A 208 -32.06 -3.00 -17.89
C ALA A 208 -31.89 -3.73 -19.23
N ASP A 209 -31.38 -4.96 -19.17
CA ASP A 209 -31.19 -5.82 -20.33
C ASP A 209 -31.63 -7.26 -20.03
N PRO A 210 -32.95 -7.52 -19.97
CA PRO A 210 -33.48 -8.85 -19.69
C PRO A 210 -33.06 -9.87 -20.76
N GLU A 211 -33.05 -9.47 -22.03
CA GLU A 211 -32.66 -10.35 -23.15
C GLU A 211 -31.19 -10.77 -23.06
N GLY A 212 -30.28 -9.82 -22.77
CA GLY A 212 -28.87 -10.15 -22.57
C GLY A 212 -28.60 -10.99 -21.32
N LEU A 213 -29.51 -11.01 -20.35
CA LEU A 213 -29.43 -11.93 -19.21
C LEU A 213 -29.79 -13.38 -19.61
N VAL A 214 -30.81 -13.55 -20.46
CA VAL A 214 -31.14 -14.85 -21.08
C VAL A 214 -29.98 -15.35 -21.94
N LEU A 215 -29.38 -14.46 -22.73
CA LEU A 215 -28.21 -14.81 -23.55
C LEU A 215 -27.03 -15.24 -22.68
N HIS A 216 -26.76 -14.52 -21.58
CA HIS A 216 -25.72 -14.90 -20.63
C HIS A 216 -25.96 -16.31 -20.08
N ALA A 217 -27.17 -16.62 -19.61
CA ALA A 217 -27.51 -17.96 -19.14
C ALA A 217 -27.37 -19.01 -20.24
N THR A 218 -27.83 -18.71 -21.45
CA THR A 218 -27.76 -19.62 -22.61
C THR A 218 -26.30 -19.96 -22.95
N THR A 219 -25.43 -18.96 -23.03
CA THR A 219 -24.00 -19.15 -23.29
C THR A 219 -23.31 -19.91 -22.16
N ALA A 220 -23.61 -19.60 -20.90
CA ALA A 220 -23.01 -20.29 -19.76
C ALA A 220 -23.42 -21.77 -19.67
N LEU A 221 -24.56 -22.14 -20.25
CA LEU A 221 -25.05 -23.52 -20.34
C LEU A 221 -24.65 -24.22 -21.65
N ASP A 222 -23.91 -23.57 -22.54
CA ASP A 222 -23.59 -24.13 -23.86
C ASP A 222 -22.32 -25.02 -23.80
N PRO A 223 -22.38 -26.29 -24.24
CA PRO A 223 -21.19 -27.14 -24.27
C PRO A 223 -20.04 -26.59 -25.11
N ASP A 224 -20.35 -25.89 -26.21
CA ASP A 224 -19.35 -25.22 -27.05
C ASP A 224 -18.62 -24.08 -26.32
N ALA A 225 -19.22 -23.54 -25.26
CA ALA A 225 -18.63 -22.53 -24.37
C ALA A 225 -17.97 -23.13 -23.12
N GLY A 226 -17.88 -24.48 -23.03
CA GLY A 226 -17.19 -25.19 -21.96
C GLY A 226 -18.10 -25.79 -20.88
N ALA A 227 -19.42 -25.75 -21.04
CA ALA A 227 -20.32 -26.49 -20.15
C ALA A 227 -20.19 -28.02 -20.36
N PRO A 228 -20.31 -28.85 -19.31
CA PRO A 228 -20.36 -30.30 -19.47
C PRO A 228 -21.59 -30.75 -20.27
N GLU A 229 -21.45 -31.83 -21.03
CA GLU A 229 -22.56 -32.42 -21.81
C GLU A 229 -23.61 -33.10 -20.90
N LEU A 230 -24.61 -32.33 -20.52
CA LEU A 230 -25.76 -32.72 -19.70
C LEU A 230 -27.08 -32.61 -20.49
N PRO A 231 -28.16 -33.33 -20.13
CA PRO A 231 -29.44 -33.28 -20.85
C PRO A 231 -30.01 -31.87 -21.05
N PHE A 232 -29.85 -30.97 -20.07
CA PHE A 232 -30.32 -29.58 -20.15
C PHE A 232 -29.31 -28.60 -20.77
N THR A 233 -28.13 -29.08 -21.19
CA THR A 233 -27.12 -28.29 -21.90
C THR A 233 -27.04 -28.65 -23.39
N THR A 234 -27.29 -29.92 -23.75
CA THR A 234 -27.17 -30.40 -25.13
C THR A 234 -28.45 -30.23 -25.95
N ASP A 235 -29.63 -30.25 -25.32
CA ASP A 235 -30.90 -29.94 -25.98
C ASP A 235 -31.10 -28.40 -26.04
N PRO A 236 -31.08 -27.78 -27.23
CA PRO A 236 -31.20 -26.32 -27.34
C PRO A 236 -32.53 -25.76 -26.84
N ALA A 237 -33.62 -26.52 -26.94
CA ALA A 237 -34.95 -26.08 -26.50
C ALA A 237 -35.07 -26.10 -24.97
N VAL A 238 -34.54 -27.16 -24.33
CA VAL A 238 -34.48 -27.26 -22.87
C VAL A 238 -33.54 -26.20 -22.31
N ARG A 239 -32.34 -26.06 -22.90
CA ARG A 239 -31.34 -25.05 -22.51
C ARG A 239 -31.91 -23.64 -22.55
N ARG A 240 -32.60 -23.28 -23.64
CA ARG A 240 -33.24 -21.96 -23.78
C ARG A 240 -34.32 -21.72 -22.73
N THR A 241 -35.17 -22.71 -22.47
CA THR A 241 -36.24 -22.59 -21.46
C THR A 241 -35.64 -22.38 -20.07
N LEU A 242 -34.63 -23.17 -19.70
CA LEU A 242 -33.91 -23.01 -18.43
C LEU A 242 -33.22 -21.64 -18.34
N ALA A 243 -32.61 -21.17 -19.41
CA ALA A 243 -31.98 -19.85 -19.47
C ALA A 243 -33.00 -18.70 -19.26
N GLU A 244 -34.18 -18.81 -19.86
CA GLU A 244 -35.30 -17.86 -19.68
C GLU A 244 -35.79 -17.86 -18.21
N ASP A 245 -35.90 -19.03 -17.58
CA ASP A 245 -36.32 -19.16 -16.19
C ASP A 245 -35.27 -18.60 -15.21
N LEU A 246 -33.99 -18.90 -15.43
CA LEU A 246 -32.86 -18.36 -14.66
C LEU A 246 -32.81 -16.83 -14.73
N ALA A 247 -32.90 -16.27 -15.94
CA ALA A 247 -32.87 -14.82 -16.14
C ALA A 247 -34.06 -14.13 -15.47
N ARG A 248 -35.26 -14.73 -15.55
CA ARG A 248 -36.46 -14.19 -14.91
C ARG A 248 -36.35 -14.21 -13.39
N ARG A 249 -35.83 -15.29 -12.80
CA ARG A 249 -35.67 -15.42 -11.35
C ARG A 249 -34.61 -14.47 -10.81
N ALA A 250 -33.51 -14.29 -11.53
CA ALA A 250 -32.39 -13.44 -11.12
C ALA A 250 -32.68 -11.93 -11.13
N ASP A 251 -33.80 -11.50 -11.71
CA ASP A 251 -34.31 -10.11 -11.68
C ASP A 251 -33.23 -9.04 -11.99
N GLY A 252 -32.50 -9.25 -13.09
CA GLY A 252 -31.46 -8.31 -13.55
C GLY A 252 -30.05 -8.57 -12.98
N SER A 253 -29.89 -9.46 -12.00
CA SER A 253 -28.58 -9.83 -11.44
C SER A 253 -27.83 -10.82 -12.32
N ARG A 254 -26.77 -10.35 -12.99
CA ARG A 254 -25.87 -11.21 -13.78
C ARG A 254 -25.09 -12.18 -12.90
N LEU A 255 -24.72 -11.74 -11.69
CA LEU A 255 -24.05 -12.59 -10.70
C LEU A 255 -24.95 -13.75 -10.26
N THR A 256 -26.23 -13.50 -9.97
CA THR A 256 -27.17 -14.55 -9.57
C THR A 256 -27.28 -15.62 -10.65
N VAL A 257 -27.39 -15.23 -11.93
CA VAL A 257 -27.39 -16.18 -13.05
C VAL A 257 -26.10 -17.00 -13.09
N GLN A 258 -24.94 -16.35 -12.98
CA GLN A 258 -23.64 -17.04 -13.00
C GLN A 258 -23.53 -18.08 -11.88
N LEU A 259 -23.86 -17.70 -10.64
CA LEU A 259 -23.79 -18.59 -9.48
C LEU A 259 -24.82 -19.72 -9.55
N ALA A 260 -26.01 -19.44 -10.07
CA ALA A 260 -27.02 -20.46 -10.31
C ALA A 260 -26.52 -21.49 -11.32
N VAL A 261 -26.03 -21.05 -12.49
CA VAL A 261 -25.50 -21.94 -13.52
C VAL A 261 -24.32 -22.75 -13.00
N GLN A 262 -23.34 -22.12 -12.33
CA GLN A 262 -22.20 -22.83 -11.75
C GLN A 262 -22.63 -23.90 -10.74
N SER A 263 -23.56 -23.58 -9.83
CA SER A 263 -24.12 -24.54 -8.88
C SER A 263 -24.81 -25.72 -9.57
N LEU A 264 -25.57 -25.47 -10.64
CA LEU A 264 -26.24 -26.51 -11.43
C LEU A 264 -25.26 -27.42 -12.19
N LEU A 265 -24.20 -26.84 -12.76
CA LEU A 265 -23.20 -27.59 -13.53
C LEU A 265 -22.28 -28.41 -12.64
N MET A 266 -21.98 -27.93 -11.42
CA MET A 266 -21.10 -28.64 -10.49
C MET A 266 -21.76 -29.85 -9.83
N GLN A 267 -23.07 -29.79 -9.63
CA GLN A 267 -23.88 -30.88 -9.07
C GLN A 267 -25.14 -31.01 -9.93
N PRO A 268 -25.13 -31.75 -11.05
CA PRO A 268 -26.31 -31.87 -11.92
C PRO A 268 -27.37 -32.85 -11.39
N GLU A 269 -27.01 -33.79 -10.53
CA GLU A 269 -27.89 -34.88 -10.07
C GLU A 269 -29.12 -34.37 -9.32
N GLY A 270 -30.29 -34.95 -9.63
CA GLY A 270 -31.54 -34.66 -8.94
C GLY A 270 -32.19 -33.31 -9.28
N PHE A 271 -31.66 -32.56 -10.24
CA PHE A 271 -32.27 -31.32 -10.74
C PHE A 271 -33.21 -31.59 -11.91
N ASP A 272 -34.43 -31.09 -11.78
CA ASP A 272 -35.40 -31.04 -12.88
C ASP A 272 -35.32 -29.66 -13.56
N PRO A 273 -34.81 -29.56 -14.81
CA PRO A 273 -34.72 -28.29 -15.52
C PRO A 273 -36.09 -27.68 -15.87
N ALA A 274 -37.18 -28.45 -15.77
CA ALA A 274 -38.53 -27.94 -15.97
C ALA A 274 -39.12 -27.29 -14.69
N ASP A 275 -38.50 -27.49 -13.53
CA ASP A 275 -38.96 -26.91 -12.26
C ASP A 275 -38.23 -25.59 -11.96
N GLY A 276 -38.76 -24.50 -12.52
CA GLY A 276 -38.26 -23.15 -12.28
C GLY A 276 -38.44 -22.63 -10.85
N ALA A 277 -39.23 -23.30 -9.98
CA ALA A 277 -39.50 -22.84 -8.62
C ALA A 277 -38.28 -22.96 -7.69
N LEU A 278 -37.37 -23.89 -8.00
CA LEU A 278 -36.17 -24.17 -7.21
C LEU A 278 -34.97 -23.29 -7.61
N LEU A 279 -35.10 -22.49 -8.68
CA LEU A 279 -34.04 -21.62 -9.16
C LEU A 279 -33.88 -20.41 -8.23
N PRO A 280 -32.64 -19.98 -7.95
CA PRO A 280 -32.38 -18.89 -7.02
C PRO A 280 -32.64 -17.53 -7.67
N GLY A 281 -33.24 -16.62 -6.92
CA GLY A 281 -33.44 -15.23 -7.33
C GLY A 281 -32.43 -14.24 -6.75
N SER A 282 -31.58 -14.68 -5.82
CA SER A 282 -30.55 -13.86 -5.19
C SER A 282 -29.25 -14.64 -5.00
N VAL A 283 -28.17 -13.93 -4.66
CA VAL A 283 -26.89 -14.55 -4.28
C VAL A 283 -27.08 -15.46 -3.06
N GLY A 284 -27.82 -15.01 -2.05
CA GLY A 284 -28.17 -15.81 -0.88
C GLY A 284 -28.93 -17.09 -1.22
N GLU A 285 -29.93 -17.01 -2.11
CA GLU A 285 -30.65 -18.20 -2.57
C GLU A 285 -29.74 -19.15 -3.37
N ALA A 286 -28.77 -18.63 -4.12
CA ALA A 286 -27.80 -19.45 -4.86
C ALA A 286 -26.84 -20.20 -3.92
N LEU A 287 -26.36 -19.53 -2.86
CA LEU A 287 -25.59 -20.17 -1.78
C LEU A 287 -26.41 -21.28 -1.09
N ASP A 288 -27.66 -20.99 -0.75
CA ASP A 288 -28.59 -21.93 -0.13
C ASP A 288 -28.84 -23.15 -1.00
N LEU A 289 -29.09 -22.93 -2.28
CA LEU A 289 -29.31 -23.99 -3.25
C LEU A 289 -28.07 -24.91 -3.32
N HIS A 290 -26.87 -24.33 -3.50
CA HIS A 290 -25.64 -25.11 -3.60
C HIS A 290 -25.39 -25.97 -2.35
N ALA A 291 -25.51 -25.36 -1.16
CA ALA A 291 -25.31 -26.07 0.10
C ALA A 291 -26.29 -27.24 0.25
N ARG A 292 -27.59 -27.02 0.01
CA ARG A 292 -28.62 -28.06 0.14
C ARG A 292 -28.41 -29.20 -0.86
N ARG A 293 -27.95 -28.90 -2.08
CA ARG A 293 -27.66 -29.93 -3.09
C ARG A 293 -26.52 -30.85 -2.69
N LEU A 294 -25.55 -30.33 -1.93
CA LEU A 294 -24.46 -31.12 -1.34
C LEU A 294 -24.84 -31.74 0.02
N GLY A 295 -26.10 -31.61 0.45
CA GLY A 295 -26.55 -32.12 1.75
C GLY A 295 -26.01 -31.34 2.95
N ALA A 296 -25.47 -30.13 2.73
CA ALA A 296 -24.92 -29.26 3.75
C ALA A 296 -25.94 -28.21 4.23
N ASP A 297 -25.76 -27.75 5.46
CA ASP A 297 -26.50 -26.60 5.99
C ASP A 297 -26.00 -25.30 5.33
N PRO A 298 -26.87 -24.45 4.75
CA PRO A 298 -26.47 -23.17 4.17
C PRO A 298 -25.70 -22.26 5.12
N GLN A 299 -25.92 -22.37 6.43
CA GLN A 299 -25.16 -21.58 7.40
C GLN A 299 -23.70 -22.05 7.50
N THR A 300 -23.42 -23.35 7.37
CA THR A 300 -22.05 -23.87 7.32
C THR A 300 -21.28 -23.26 6.15
N LEU A 301 -21.86 -23.21 4.95
CA LEU A 301 -21.22 -22.57 3.79
C LEU A 301 -20.91 -21.09 4.07
N ARG A 302 -21.85 -20.35 4.66
CA ARG A 302 -21.64 -18.93 4.99
C ARG A 302 -20.51 -18.73 6.00
N LEU A 303 -20.41 -19.58 7.01
CA LEU A 303 -19.32 -19.54 7.99
C LEU A 303 -17.96 -19.87 7.36
N LEU A 304 -17.91 -20.81 6.41
CA LEU A 304 -16.70 -21.09 5.64
C LEU A 304 -16.28 -19.90 4.75
N LEU A 305 -17.23 -19.20 4.13
CA LEU A 305 -16.94 -18.05 3.29
C LEU A 305 -16.69 -16.75 4.07
N ALA A 306 -17.08 -16.68 5.34
CA ALA A 306 -16.98 -15.45 6.14
C ALA A 306 -15.56 -14.86 6.23
N PRO A 307 -14.49 -15.63 6.52
CA PRO A 307 -13.13 -15.08 6.50
C PRO A 307 -12.75 -14.46 5.15
N LEU A 308 -13.18 -15.07 4.03
CA LEU A 308 -12.91 -14.57 2.68
C LEU A 308 -13.74 -13.32 2.35
N ALA A 309 -14.93 -13.19 2.94
CA ALA A 309 -15.77 -12.00 2.82
C ALA A 309 -15.18 -10.78 3.56
N PHE A 310 -14.29 -11.02 4.53
CA PHE A 310 -13.55 -9.99 5.25
C PHE A 310 -12.09 -9.88 4.84
N ALA A 311 -11.63 -10.70 3.89
CA ALA A 311 -10.25 -10.68 3.45
C ALA A 311 -9.88 -9.30 2.86
N GLU A 312 -8.70 -8.83 3.20
CA GLU A 312 -8.10 -7.61 2.67
C GLU A 312 -7.07 -7.97 1.58
N GLY A 313 -6.65 -6.97 0.79
CA GLY A 313 -5.70 -7.18 -0.29
C GLY A 313 -6.21 -8.12 -1.40
N GLU A 314 -5.32 -8.94 -1.95
CA GLU A 314 -5.62 -9.85 -3.07
C GLU A 314 -6.31 -11.16 -2.65
N GLY A 315 -6.39 -11.44 -1.34
CA GLY A 315 -7.01 -12.65 -0.81
C GLY A 315 -6.35 -13.14 0.48
N LEU A 316 -6.93 -14.17 1.07
CA LEU A 316 -6.50 -14.78 2.33
C LEU A 316 -5.58 -15.98 2.07
N PRO A 317 -4.42 -16.10 2.75
CA PRO A 317 -3.61 -17.32 2.71
C PRO A 317 -4.42 -18.55 3.13
N VAL A 318 -4.34 -19.62 2.33
CA VAL A 318 -5.12 -20.85 2.56
C VAL A 318 -4.88 -21.45 3.96
N GLN A 319 -3.69 -21.28 4.52
CA GLN A 319 -3.30 -21.77 5.83
C GLN A 319 -4.04 -21.05 6.98
N LEU A 320 -4.44 -19.79 6.78
CA LEU A 320 -5.19 -19.02 7.77
C LEU A 320 -6.69 -19.32 7.71
N TRP A 321 -7.21 -19.80 6.57
CA TRP A 321 -8.64 -19.97 6.33
C TRP A 321 -9.34 -20.78 7.42
N GLY A 322 -8.77 -21.92 7.80
CA GLY A 322 -9.39 -22.80 8.80
C GLY A 322 -9.45 -22.19 10.20
N ALA A 323 -8.35 -21.55 10.65
CA ALA A 323 -8.29 -20.89 11.95
C ALA A 323 -9.30 -19.73 12.04
N LEU A 324 -9.43 -18.95 10.98
CA LEU A 324 -10.39 -17.85 10.93
C LEU A 324 -11.84 -18.33 10.83
N ALA A 325 -12.11 -19.40 10.08
CA ALA A 325 -13.45 -19.99 10.02
C ALA A 325 -13.89 -20.51 11.41
N ASN A 326 -13.00 -21.20 12.13
CA ASN A 326 -13.22 -21.61 13.52
C ASN A 326 -13.54 -20.43 14.44
N ALA A 327 -12.76 -19.34 14.31
CA ALA A 327 -12.92 -18.15 15.13
C ALA A 327 -14.28 -17.48 14.92
N VAL A 328 -14.69 -17.27 13.65
CA VAL A 328 -15.99 -16.66 13.32
C VAL A 328 -17.14 -17.55 13.79
N ALA A 329 -17.05 -18.86 13.53
CA ALA A 329 -18.09 -19.82 13.90
C ALA A 329 -18.21 -20.07 15.41
N GLY A 330 -17.15 -19.80 16.18
CA GLY A 330 -17.11 -20.08 17.62
C GLY A 330 -17.18 -21.57 17.96
N ARG A 331 -16.87 -22.45 16.99
CA ARG A 331 -16.85 -23.92 17.12
C ARG A 331 -15.77 -24.52 16.24
N ASP A 332 -15.41 -25.77 16.52
CA ASP A 332 -14.54 -26.54 15.63
C ASP A 332 -15.25 -26.80 14.29
N MET A 333 -14.62 -26.37 13.21
CA MET A 333 -15.06 -26.50 11.82
C MET A 333 -14.11 -27.42 11.02
N SER A 334 -13.20 -28.16 11.66
CA SER A 334 -12.19 -28.96 10.97
C SER A 334 -12.77 -30.01 10.01
N GLN A 335 -13.88 -30.66 10.39
CA GLN A 335 -14.60 -31.60 9.51
C GLN A 335 -15.30 -30.86 8.37
N ASP A 336 -15.98 -29.76 8.69
CA ASP A 336 -16.65 -28.92 7.71
C ASP A 336 -15.68 -28.33 6.67
N LEU A 337 -14.43 -28.05 7.05
CA LEU A 337 -13.35 -27.59 6.16
C LEU A 337 -12.78 -28.71 5.29
N ALA A 338 -12.63 -29.93 5.83
CA ALA A 338 -12.17 -31.08 5.08
C ALA A 338 -13.11 -31.43 3.92
N ASP A 339 -14.42 -31.37 4.17
CA ASP A 339 -15.47 -31.53 3.15
C ASP A 339 -15.78 -30.20 2.42
N GLY A 340 -15.27 -29.09 2.96
CA GLY A 340 -15.67 -27.72 2.63
C GLY A 340 -15.18 -27.22 1.28
N MET A 341 -14.15 -27.84 0.69
CA MET A 341 -13.63 -27.40 -0.61
C MET A 341 -14.69 -27.56 -1.71
N LEU A 342 -15.41 -28.67 -1.75
CA LEU A 342 -16.53 -28.85 -2.70
C LEU A 342 -17.67 -27.85 -2.43
N LEU A 343 -17.91 -27.55 -1.15
CA LEU A 343 -18.94 -26.62 -0.72
C LEU A 343 -18.61 -25.17 -1.14
N ALA A 344 -17.35 -24.75 -1.00
CA ALA A 344 -16.89 -23.38 -1.28
C ALA A 344 -16.41 -23.16 -2.73
N ALA A 345 -16.02 -24.22 -3.46
CA ALA A 345 -15.39 -24.13 -4.79
C ALA A 345 -16.09 -23.21 -5.81
N PRO A 346 -17.43 -23.18 -5.95
CA PRO A 346 -18.07 -22.26 -6.90
C PRO A 346 -17.89 -20.78 -6.57
N PHE A 347 -17.56 -20.45 -5.33
CA PHE A 347 -17.58 -19.09 -4.81
C PHE A 347 -16.18 -18.52 -4.57
N ILE A 348 -15.14 -19.37 -4.64
CA ILE A 348 -13.75 -18.99 -4.39
C ILE A 348 -12.90 -19.11 -5.64
N GLN A 349 -11.83 -18.32 -5.69
CA GLN A 349 -10.80 -18.36 -6.72
C GLN A 349 -9.43 -18.48 -6.02
N PRO A 350 -8.64 -19.52 -6.31
CA PRO A 350 -7.24 -19.55 -5.90
C PRO A 350 -6.43 -18.57 -6.74
N VAL A 351 -5.53 -17.83 -6.10
CA VAL A 351 -4.59 -16.91 -6.73
C VAL A 351 -3.19 -17.30 -6.28
N GLU A 352 -2.35 -17.70 -7.22
CA GLU A 352 -0.94 -17.93 -6.96
C GLU A 352 -0.22 -16.59 -6.95
N GLN A 353 0.38 -16.25 -5.81
CA GLN A 353 1.29 -15.13 -5.72
C GLN A 353 2.71 -15.67 -5.87
N ALA A 354 3.41 -15.18 -6.90
CA ALA A 354 4.82 -15.45 -7.08
C ALA A 354 5.54 -15.06 -5.79
N GLY A 355 6.35 -15.98 -5.26
CA GLY A 355 7.19 -15.68 -4.11
C GLY A 355 8.06 -14.48 -4.46
N GLU A 356 8.03 -13.44 -3.64
CA GLU A 356 9.10 -12.45 -3.68
C GLU A 356 10.37 -13.22 -3.35
N ALA A 357 11.31 -13.27 -4.30
CA ALA A 357 12.64 -13.78 -4.06
C ALA A 357 13.29 -12.81 -3.08
N ASP A 358 13.06 -13.03 -1.78
CA ASP A 358 13.93 -12.48 -0.75
C ASP A 358 15.30 -13.13 -0.97
N ASP A 359 16.15 -12.42 -1.70
CA ASP A 359 17.60 -12.63 -1.74
C ASP A 359 18.13 -12.47 -0.30
N GLU A 360 18.05 -13.52 0.55
CA GLU A 360 18.90 -13.75 1.74
C GLU A 360 18.51 -14.99 2.60
N ALA A 361 17.80 -15.98 2.06
CA ALA A 361 17.60 -17.27 2.75
C ALA A 361 17.94 -18.47 1.86
N GLU A 362 19.23 -18.62 1.54
CA GLU A 362 19.76 -19.94 1.21
C GLU A 362 19.87 -20.74 2.52
N ASP A 363 18.85 -21.55 2.85
CA ASP A 363 19.07 -22.87 3.46
C ASP A 363 17.83 -23.78 3.39
N GLU A 364 18.02 -24.83 2.58
CA GLU A 364 17.55 -26.21 2.71
C GLU A 364 16.13 -26.50 3.25
N ALA A 365 15.12 -26.42 2.38
CA ALA A 365 14.36 -27.59 1.91
C ALA A 365 13.06 -27.18 1.19
N GLY A 366 13.08 -27.28 -0.15
CA GLY A 366 11.90 -27.70 -0.91
C GLY A 366 11.04 -26.60 -1.54
N ALA A 367 11.18 -26.55 -2.88
CA ALA A 367 10.25 -26.03 -3.87
C ALA A 367 10.14 -24.50 -4.01
N ASP A 368 10.52 -24.04 -5.20
CA ASP A 368 9.80 -23.04 -5.98
C ASP A 368 8.30 -23.12 -5.67
N GLY A 369 7.83 -22.30 -4.72
CA GLY A 369 6.59 -22.52 -4.00
C GLY A 369 5.87 -21.22 -3.77
N GLY A 370 5.19 -20.73 -4.81
CA GLY A 370 4.29 -19.58 -4.69
C GLY A 370 3.28 -19.78 -3.55
N ARG A 371 2.84 -18.68 -2.95
CA ARG A 371 1.81 -18.71 -1.92
C ARG A 371 0.43 -18.71 -2.56
N THR A 372 -0.41 -19.70 -2.21
CA THR A 372 -1.78 -19.76 -2.68
C THR A 372 -2.69 -18.93 -1.77
N LEU A 373 -3.28 -17.88 -2.34
CA LEU A 373 -4.33 -17.09 -1.71
C LEU A 373 -5.71 -17.58 -2.17
N LEU A 374 -6.69 -17.49 -1.28
CA LEU A 374 -8.10 -17.69 -1.59
C LEU A 374 -8.81 -16.34 -1.57
N ARG A 375 -9.55 -16.03 -2.62
CA ARG A 375 -10.46 -14.88 -2.66
C ARG A 375 -11.84 -15.29 -3.15
N LEU A 376 -12.86 -14.48 -2.84
CA LEU A 376 -14.17 -14.69 -3.43
C LEU A 376 -14.16 -14.33 -4.92
N GLN A 377 -14.86 -15.10 -5.75
CA GLN A 377 -14.93 -14.87 -7.20
C GLN A 377 -15.56 -13.53 -7.57
N HIS A 378 -16.41 -12.98 -6.70
CA HIS A 378 -17.09 -11.72 -6.94
C HIS A 378 -17.39 -10.96 -5.63
N PRO A 379 -17.19 -9.63 -5.56
CA PRO A 379 -17.45 -8.82 -4.35
C PRO A 379 -18.89 -8.90 -3.82
N GLY A 380 -19.87 -9.08 -4.69
CA GLY A 380 -21.28 -9.28 -4.31
C GLY A 380 -21.52 -10.51 -3.42
N ILE A 381 -20.67 -11.53 -3.49
CA ILE A 381 -20.70 -12.67 -2.56
C ILE A 381 -20.26 -12.21 -1.17
N ALA A 382 -19.20 -11.41 -1.10
CA ALA A 382 -18.71 -10.88 0.16
C ALA A 382 -19.78 -10.03 0.86
N GLU A 383 -20.52 -9.22 0.10
CA GLU A 383 -21.62 -8.40 0.62
C GLU A 383 -22.79 -9.26 1.15
N GLU A 384 -23.22 -10.28 0.41
CA GLU A 384 -24.22 -11.24 0.87
C GLU A 384 -23.79 -11.90 2.19
N ILE A 385 -22.55 -12.38 2.27
CA ILE A 385 -22.04 -13.04 3.48
C ILE A 385 -22.01 -12.08 4.67
N ARG A 386 -21.48 -10.86 4.50
CA ARG A 386 -21.41 -9.88 5.59
C ARG A 386 -22.80 -9.44 6.05
N SER A 387 -23.71 -9.16 5.13
CA SER A 387 -25.09 -8.74 5.46
C SER A 387 -25.90 -9.84 6.16
N GLY A 388 -25.57 -11.10 5.91
CA GLY A 388 -26.18 -12.26 6.57
C GLY A 388 -25.63 -12.59 7.96
N LEU A 389 -24.56 -11.94 8.42
CA LEU A 389 -24.01 -12.17 9.76
C LEU A 389 -24.82 -11.43 10.84
N PRO A 390 -25.07 -12.04 12.01
CA PRO A 390 -25.80 -11.37 13.10
C PRO A 390 -25.09 -10.10 13.61
N ASP A 391 -23.76 -10.14 13.68
CA ASP A 391 -22.91 -9.03 14.10
C ASP A 391 -21.59 -9.04 13.31
N VAL A 392 -21.49 -8.13 12.35
CA VAL A 392 -20.32 -7.96 11.48
C VAL A 392 -19.09 -7.56 12.28
N ARG A 393 -19.26 -6.74 13.32
CA ARG A 393 -18.16 -6.22 14.15
C ARG A 393 -17.62 -7.29 15.09
N ASP A 394 -18.48 -8.13 15.64
CA ASP A 394 -18.07 -9.31 16.44
C ASP A 394 -17.29 -10.31 15.57
N ALA A 395 -17.76 -10.58 14.35
CA ALA A 395 -17.03 -11.44 13.41
C ALA A 395 -15.63 -10.88 13.09
N GLN A 396 -15.52 -9.58 12.84
CA GLN A 396 -14.23 -8.93 12.63
C GLN A 396 -13.34 -8.94 13.87
N THR A 397 -13.92 -8.77 15.06
CA THR A 397 -13.18 -8.87 16.32
C THR A 397 -12.56 -10.26 16.48
N LYS A 398 -13.34 -11.32 16.21
CA LYS A 398 -12.87 -12.70 16.24
C LYS A 398 -11.77 -12.96 15.21
N ILE A 399 -11.92 -12.44 13.99
CA ILE A 399 -10.89 -12.55 12.95
C ILE A 399 -9.60 -11.84 13.38
N ALA A 400 -9.70 -10.58 13.84
CA ALA A 400 -8.53 -9.80 14.28
C ALA A 400 -7.79 -10.48 15.44
N MET A 401 -8.53 -11.02 16.42
CA MET A 401 -7.94 -11.75 17.54
C MET A 401 -7.25 -13.04 17.08
N ALA A 402 -7.88 -13.82 16.20
CA ALA A 402 -7.28 -15.04 15.65
C ALA A 402 -6.02 -14.75 14.81
N LEU A 403 -6.00 -13.65 14.05
CA LEU A 403 -4.81 -13.21 13.32
C LEU A 403 -3.68 -12.81 14.28
N LEU A 404 -4.00 -12.09 15.36
CA LEU A 404 -3.02 -11.72 16.38
C LEU A 404 -2.46 -12.95 17.12
N GLU A 405 -3.31 -13.92 17.44
CA GLU A 405 -2.91 -15.20 18.06
C GLU A 405 -2.04 -16.06 17.13
N ALA A 406 -2.20 -15.91 15.80
CA ALA A 406 -1.40 -16.61 14.81
C ALA A 406 0.03 -16.05 14.66
N VAL A 407 0.37 -14.92 15.31
CA VAL A 407 1.72 -14.35 15.30
C VAL A 407 2.67 -15.23 16.13
N PRO A 408 3.66 -15.91 15.51
CA PRO A 408 4.53 -16.84 16.23
C PRO A 408 5.35 -16.15 17.32
N GLN A 409 5.19 -16.58 18.57
CA GLN A 409 5.89 -16.02 19.73
C GLN A 409 5.74 -14.49 19.88
N GLN A 410 4.67 -13.89 19.35
CA GLN A 410 4.49 -12.43 19.27
C GLN A 410 5.65 -11.72 18.52
N ASN A 411 6.32 -12.43 17.61
CA ASN A 411 7.39 -11.88 16.80
C ASN A 411 6.89 -11.59 15.38
N TRP A 412 6.77 -10.30 15.06
CA TRP A 412 6.34 -9.80 13.76
C TRP A 412 7.24 -10.22 12.59
N SER A 413 8.54 -10.46 12.82
CA SER A 413 9.44 -10.92 11.75
C SER A 413 9.10 -12.33 11.26
N LYS A 414 8.43 -13.13 12.11
CA LYS A 414 7.98 -14.50 11.79
C LYS A 414 6.52 -14.59 11.39
N ALA A 415 5.77 -13.49 11.49
CA ALA A 415 4.36 -13.48 11.14
C ALA A 415 4.18 -13.68 9.62
N ASP A 416 3.05 -14.27 9.23
CA ASP A 416 2.66 -14.29 7.81
C ASP A 416 2.55 -12.84 7.29
N PRO A 417 3.02 -12.52 6.06
CA PRO A 417 2.91 -11.18 5.50
C PRO A 417 1.47 -10.64 5.50
N TYR A 418 0.46 -11.50 5.25
CA TYR A 418 -0.94 -11.11 5.34
C TYR A 418 -1.30 -10.55 6.72
N ILE A 419 -0.81 -11.19 7.80
CA ILE A 419 -1.05 -10.72 9.17
C ILE A 419 -0.36 -9.38 9.39
N ARG A 420 0.92 -9.25 9.00
CA ARG A 420 1.69 -8.00 9.17
C ARG A 420 1.02 -6.82 8.48
N ASP A 421 0.57 -7.03 7.25
CA ASP A 421 0.11 -5.97 6.37
C ASP A 421 -1.36 -5.62 6.61
N HIS A 422 -2.20 -6.59 6.96
CA HIS A 422 -3.65 -6.41 7.01
C HIS A 422 -4.27 -6.48 8.42
N LEU A 423 -3.52 -6.81 9.48
CA LEU A 423 -4.08 -6.79 10.84
C LEU A 423 -4.60 -5.41 11.26
N ALA A 424 -3.94 -4.34 10.81
CA ALA A 424 -4.40 -2.96 11.05
C ALA A 424 -5.78 -2.69 10.42
N ALA A 425 -6.05 -3.25 9.23
CA ALA A 425 -7.34 -3.14 8.56
C ALA A 425 -8.44 -3.91 9.30
N HIS A 426 -8.17 -5.16 9.72
CA HIS A 426 -9.12 -5.95 10.49
C HIS A 426 -9.45 -5.30 11.85
N THR A 427 -8.44 -4.76 12.55
CA THR A 427 -8.65 -4.07 13.81
C THR A 427 -9.34 -2.72 13.64
N LEU A 428 -9.17 -2.03 12.51
CA LEU A 428 -9.94 -0.82 12.19
C LEU A 428 -11.44 -1.15 12.10
N ASP A 429 -11.80 -2.19 11.34
CA ASP A 429 -13.20 -2.61 11.15
C ASP A 429 -13.82 -3.14 12.46
N ALA A 430 -13.01 -3.78 13.33
CA ALA A 430 -13.41 -4.18 14.68
C ALA A 430 -13.52 -2.98 15.67
N GLY A 431 -12.97 -1.81 15.33
CA GLY A 431 -12.83 -0.66 16.22
C GLY A 431 -11.86 -0.90 17.39
N LEU A 432 -10.82 -1.70 17.13
CA LEU A 432 -9.74 -2.08 18.05
C LEU A 432 -8.35 -1.56 17.62
N LEU A 433 -8.28 -0.83 16.50
CA LEU A 433 -7.01 -0.34 15.96
C LEU A 433 -6.23 0.53 16.98
N PRO A 434 -6.83 1.50 17.71
CA PRO A 434 -6.07 2.31 18.65
C PRO A 434 -5.30 1.52 19.72
N GLN A 435 -5.79 0.35 20.14
CA GLN A 435 -5.10 -0.53 21.08
C GLN A 435 -3.89 -1.23 20.47
N LEU A 436 -3.91 -1.50 19.17
CA LEU A 436 -2.81 -2.13 18.44
C LEU A 436 -1.69 -1.14 18.10
N LEU A 437 -2.02 0.16 17.94
CA LEU A 437 -1.10 1.23 17.56
C LEU A 437 -0.14 1.69 18.69
N THR A 438 0.33 0.73 19.48
CA THR A 438 1.35 0.90 20.53
C THR A 438 2.53 -0.05 20.35
N ASP A 439 2.57 -0.86 19.28
CA ASP A 439 3.63 -1.84 19.04
C ASP A 439 4.61 -1.35 17.95
N PRO A 440 5.86 -0.97 18.30
CA PRO A 440 6.88 -0.59 17.33
C PRO A 440 7.30 -1.70 16.37
N GLY A 441 7.24 -2.95 16.79
CA GLY A 441 7.57 -4.09 15.94
C GLY A 441 6.58 -4.20 14.79
N LEU A 442 5.29 -4.02 15.07
CA LEU A 442 4.26 -3.96 14.03
C LEU A 442 4.52 -2.79 13.07
N PHE A 443 4.82 -1.60 13.57
CA PHE A 443 5.11 -0.43 12.74
C PHE A 443 6.31 -0.64 11.79
N ALA A 444 7.35 -1.34 12.25
CA ALA A 444 8.52 -1.63 11.44
C ALA A 444 8.23 -2.69 10.36
N HIS A 445 7.42 -3.71 10.66
CA HIS A 445 7.20 -4.84 9.76
C HIS A 445 6.03 -4.67 8.78
N ALA A 446 4.96 -3.98 9.16
CA ALA A 446 3.78 -3.80 8.32
C ALA A 446 4.07 -3.00 7.04
N ASP A 447 3.35 -3.32 5.96
CA ASP A 447 3.30 -2.50 4.76
C ASP A 447 2.95 -1.03 5.09
N PRO A 448 3.83 -0.06 4.75
CA PRO A 448 3.61 1.34 5.09
C PRO A 448 2.37 1.97 4.46
N VAL A 449 1.94 1.49 3.28
CA VAL A 449 0.78 2.05 2.59
C VAL A 449 -0.50 1.66 3.31
N THR A 450 -0.65 0.37 3.61
CA THR A 450 -1.81 -0.20 4.29
C THR A 450 -1.91 0.28 5.73
N MET A 451 -0.79 0.28 6.47
CA MET A 451 -0.74 0.79 7.85
C MET A 451 -1.12 2.28 7.90
N ARG A 452 -0.56 3.10 7.01
CA ARG A 452 -0.89 4.54 6.94
C ARG A 452 -2.38 4.75 6.68
N ALA A 453 -2.95 4.06 5.68
CA ALA A 453 -4.36 4.21 5.34
C ALA A 453 -5.28 3.82 6.51
N ALA A 454 -4.95 2.75 7.24
CA ALA A 454 -5.69 2.35 8.42
C ALA A 454 -5.64 3.40 9.54
N ILE A 455 -4.46 3.98 9.80
CA ILE A 455 -4.30 4.99 10.86
C ILE A 455 -4.97 6.32 10.47
N GLU A 456 -4.90 6.75 9.20
CA GLU A 456 -5.55 7.97 8.72
C GLU A 456 -7.09 7.92 8.83
N ALA A 457 -7.68 6.73 8.83
CA ALA A 457 -9.12 6.55 9.01
C ALA A 457 -9.60 6.76 10.46
N VAL A 458 -8.68 6.77 11.43
CA VAL A 458 -9.00 7.01 12.84
C VAL A 458 -8.92 8.50 13.16
N PRO A 459 -9.91 9.09 13.85
CA PRO A 459 -9.85 10.50 14.27
C PRO A 459 -8.59 10.80 15.09
N LEU A 460 -7.92 11.92 14.78
CA LEU A 460 -6.61 12.27 15.33
C LEU A 460 -6.60 12.31 16.87
N GLU A 461 -7.72 12.71 17.49
CA GLU A 461 -7.93 12.74 18.93
C GLU A 461 -7.95 11.37 19.60
N GLN A 462 -8.28 10.30 18.87
CA GLN A 462 -8.28 8.92 19.35
C GLN A 462 -6.90 8.24 19.18
N LEU A 463 -6.03 8.82 18.36
CA LEU A 463 -4.68 8.29 18.13
C LEU A 463 -3.74 8.58 19.32
N GLY A 464 -3.07 7.54 19.80
CA GLY A 464 -1.97 7.67 20.74
C GLY A 464 -0.75 8.37 20.12
N ALA A 465 0.18 8.83 20.96
CA ALA A 465 1.40 9.49 20.50
C ALA A 465 2.22 8.64 19.49
N PRO A 466 2.40 7.32 19.67
CA PRO A 466 3.17 6.50 18.71
C PRO A 466 2.54 6.46 17.31
N ALA A 467 1.20 6.36 17.23
CA ALA A 467 0.48 6.38 15.96
C ALA A 467 0.66 7.72 15.22
N ARG A 468 0.68 8.84 15.95
CA ARG A 468 0.92 10.18 15.37
C ARG A 468 2.35 10.30 14.85
N THR A 469 3.33 9.76 15.58
CA THR A 469 4.73 9.64 15.11
C THR A 469 4.83 8.78 13.85
N TYR A 470 4.09 7.68 13.79
CA TYR A 470 4.03 6.85 12.59
C TYR A 470 3.47 7.62 11.40
N LEU A 471 2.31 8.27 11.52
CA LEU A 471 1.71 9.07 10.43
C LEU A 471 2.66 10.15 9.90
N ARG A 472 3.38 10.83 10.82
CA ARG A 472 4.39 11.83 10.48
C ARG A 472 5.53 11.25 9.64
N THR A 473 5.90 9.99 9.89
CA THR A 473 7.03 9.30 9.26
C THR A 473 6.60 8.51 8.02
N ALA A 474 5.34 8.10 7.90
CA ALA A 474 4.83 7.23 6.84
C ALA A 474 5.12 7.70 5.40
N PRO A 475 5.10 9.01 5.07
CA PRO A 475 5.52 9.49 3.74
C PRO A 475 6.97 9.12 3.40
N LEU A 476 7.89 9.18 4.37
CA LEU A 476 9.28 8.77 4.21
C LEU A 476 9.37 7.25 3.99
N LEU A 477 8.64 6.46 4.78
CA LEU A 477 8.63 4.99 4.67
C LEU A 477 8.11 4.55 3.29
N THR A 478 7.04 5.17 2.81
CA THR A 478 6.43 4.86 1.51
C THR A 478 7.34 5.25 0.35
N ARG A 479 7.92 6.45 0.38
CA ARG A 479 8.79 6.95 -0.70
C ARG A 479 10.10 6.18 -0.80
N SER A 480 10.68 5.83 0.34
CA SER A 480 11.96 5.13 0.39
C SER A 480 11.87 3.65 0.03
N GLN A 481 10.67 3.05 0.11
CA GLN A 481 10.46 1.59 -0.01
C GLN A 481 11.44 0.81 0.88
N ALA A 482 11.78 1.38 2.04
CA ALA A 482 12.82 0.88 2.90
C ALA A 482 12.45 -0.51 3.47
N PRO A 483 13.41 -1.44 3.60
CA PRO A 483 13.18 -2.73 4.25
C PRO A 483 12.91 -2.54 5.75
N ALA A 484 12.37 -3.57 6.42
CA ALA A 484 11.91 -3.49 7.80
C ALA A 484 12.94 -2.93 8.79
N GLY A 485 14.20 -3.35 8.72
CA GLY A 485 15.28 -2.83 9.59
C GLY A 485 15.54 -1.33 9.38
N MET A 486 15.46 -0.85 8.14
CA MET A 486 15.63 0.57 7.83
C MET A 486 14.39 1.38 8.26
N ARG A 487 13.18 0.82 8.10
CA ARG A 487 11.96 1.43 8.67
C ARG A 487 12.04 1.54 10.19
N ALA A 488 12.54 0.51 10.87
CA ALA A 488 12.79 0.54 12.30
C ALA A 488 13.76 1.67 12.68
N ALA A 489 14.86 1.87 11.94
CA ALA A 489 15.80 2.95 12.26
C ALA A 489 15.20 4.36 12.05
N PHE A 490 14.36 4.55 11.02
CA PHE A 490 13.62 5.81 10.84
C PHE A 490 12.61 6.05 11.97
N LEU A 491 11.87 5.01 12.38
CA LEU A 491 10.94 5.10 13.49
C LEU A 491 11.65 5.33 14.83
N GLU A 492 12.81 4.72 15.06
CA GLU A 492 13.64 4.92 16.25
C GLU A 492 14.00 6.40 16.41
N THR A 493 14.53 7.02 15.37
CA THR A 493 14.84 8.45 15.38
C THR A 493 13.56 9.27 15.59
N ALA A 494 12.48 8.93 14.90
CA ALA A 494 11.23 9.66 15.00
C ALA A 494 10.62 9.62 16.41
N PHE A 495 10.72 8.46 17.10
CA PHE A 495 10.31 8.33 18.49
C PHE A 495 11.19 9.16 19.43
N VAL A 496 12.50 9.23 19.21
CA VAL A 496 13.37 10.11 20.02
C VAL A 496 13.04 11.59 19.79
N GLU A 497 12.78 12.00 18.55
CA GLU A 497 12.34 13.37 18.21
C GLU A 497 11.03 13.75 18.90
N ASP A 498 10.09 12.82 19.00
CA ASP A 498 8.77 13.06 19.61
C ASP A 498 8.75 12.80 21.14
N GLY A 499 9.91 12.51 21.75
CA GLY A 499 10.04 12.28 23.20
C GLY A 499 9.52 10.92 23.70
N LEU A 500 9.41 9.94 22.80
CA LEU A 500 8.87 8.60 23.02
C LEU A 500 9.98 7.57 23.22
N ALA A 501 10.93 7.86 24.12
CA ALA A 501 12.11 7.01 24.37
C ALA A 501 11.79 5.52 24.64
N PRO A 502 10.73 5.13 25.38
CA PRO A 502 10.40 3.72 25.55
C PRO A 502 10.11 2.96 24.24
N TYR A 503 9.55 3.64 23.23
CA TYR A 503 9.25 3.05 21.92
C TYR A 503 10.51 2.95 21.05
N ALA A 504 11.42 3.92 21.15
CA ALA A 504 12.74 3.84 20.52
C ALA A 504 13.56 2.68 21.10
N GLU A 505 13.62 2.54 22.43
CA GLU A 505 14.33 1.44 23.10
C GLU A 505 13.72 0.08 22.77
N ALA A 506 12.39 -0.02 22.63
CA ALA A 506 11.74 -1.26 22.22
C ALA A 506 12.27 -1.76 20.85
N LEU A 507 12.53 -0.87 19.90
CA LEU A 507 13.11 -1.25 18.59
C LEU A 507 14.54 -1.81 18.70
N HIS A 508 15.33 -1.37 19.69
CA HIS A 508 16.65 -1.94 19.98
C HIS A 508 16.60 -3.31 20.67
N THR A 509 15.46 -3.65 21.30
CA THR A 509 15.24 -4.98 21.87
C THR A 509 14.73 -6.02 20.87
N LEU A 510 14.31 -5.55 19.69
CA LEU A 510 13.95 -6.41 18.56
C LEU A 510 15.22 -6.81 17.79
N ASP A 511 15.13 -7.90 17.04
CA ASP A 511 16.25 -8.49 16.29
C ASP A 511 16.57 -7.70 14.99
N PHE A 512 16.63 -6.37 15.08
CA PHE A 512 17.01 -5.50 13.99
C PHE A 512 18.48 -5.12 14.08
N ALA A 513 19.23 -5.30 13.00
CA ALA A 513 20.54 -4.70 12.82
C ALA A 513 20.38 -3.21 12.45
N LEU A 514 20.18 -2.35 13.45
CA LEU A 514 19.99 -0.92 13.22
C LEU A 514 21.33 -0.25 12.81
N PRO A 515 21.34 0.59 11.76
CA PRO A 515 22.55 1.29 11.32
C PRO A 515 23.03 2.37 12.30
N TRP A 516 22.13 2.85 13.17
CA TRP A 516 22.45 3.85 14.17
C TRP A 516 21.57 3.73 15.43
N ARG A 517 22.02 4.42 16.49
CA ARG A 517 21.21 4.76 17.67
C ARG A 517 21.12 6.27 17.81
N THR A 518 19.92 6.80 17.95
CA THR A 518 19.73 8.24 18.18
C THR A 518 20.03 8.57 19.65
N LEU A 519 21.06 9.37 19.89
CA LEU A 519 21.52 9.72 21.24
C LEU A 519 20.65 10.80 21.88
N TRP A 520 20.27 11.80 21.09
CA TRP A 520 19.40 12.90 21.50
C TRP A 520 18.81 13.61 20.28
N SER A 521 17.72 14.33 20.52
CA SER A 521 17.10 15.25 19.56
C SER A 521 16.76 16.57 20.25
N VAL A 522 16.94 17.69 19.54
CA VAL A 522 16.62 19.03 20.00
C VAL A 522 15.76 19.74 18.94
N PRO A 523 14.54 20.19 19.28
CA PRO A 523 13.65 20.89 18.35
C PRO A 523 14.07 22.36 18.17
N LEU A 524 15.22 22.56 17.52
CA LEU A 524 15.82 23.88 17.29
C LEU A 524 15.68 24.30 15.82
N ALA A 525 14.82 25.27 15.56
CA ALA A 525 14.58 25.79 14.22
C ALA A 525 15.69 26.77 13.77
N GLY A 526 15.91 26.84 12.46
CA GLY A 526 16.80 27.85 11.85
C GLY A 526 18.29 27.56 11.96
N VAL A 527 18.67 26.34 12.37
CA VAL A 527 20.08 25.90 12.38
C VAL A 527 20.60 25.83 10.94
N ARG A 528 21.68 26.56 10.66
CA ARG A 528 22.26 26.70 9.30
C ARG A 528 23.48 25.83 9.05
N ALA A 529 24.13 25.39 10.11
CA ALA A 529 25.28 24.49 10.06
C ALA A 529 25.47 23.83 11.43
N VAL A 530 26.11 22.67 11.42
CA VAL A 530 26.53 21.96 12.64
C VAL A 530 27.97 21.53 12.49
N THR A 531 28.70 21.48 13.60
CA THR A 531 30.10 21.04 13.60
C THR A 531 30.40 20.31 14.91
N THR A 532 31.11 19.20 14.83
CA THR A 532 31.58 18.40 15.95
C THR A 532 32.98 18.85 16.37
N GLY A 533 33.26 18.79 17.66
CA GLY A 533 34.56 19.17 18.22
C GLY A 533 34.68 18.73 19.67
N SER A 534 35.70 19.23 20.35
CA SER A 534 35.89 18.97 21.76
C SER A 534 36.27 20.22 22.53
N LEU A 535 35.85 20.29 23.79
CA LEU A 535 36.29 21.31 24.72
C LEU A 535 37.44 20.76 25.57
N PRO A 536 38.54 21.50 25.72
CA PRO A 536 39.56 21.16 26.71
C PRO A 536 38.92 21.22 28.10
N GLN A 537 39.18 20.22 28.94
CA GLN A 537 38.67 20.24 30.29
C GLN A 537 39.41 21.34 31.08
N GLU A 538 38.69 22.35 31.56
CA GLU A 538 39.25 23.31 32.52
C GLU A 538 39.73 22.51 33.75
N GLY A 539 41.03 22.54 34.01
CA GLY A 539 41.58 22.03 35.27
C GLY A 539 40.91 22.81 36.39
N GLY A 540 40.10 22.13 37.20
CA GLY A 540 39.27 22.79 38.21
C GLY A 540 40.10 23.69 39.13
N GLU A 541 39.93 25.00 38.97
CA GLU A 541 40.27 25.96 40.02
C GLU A 541 39.26 25.80 41.15
N GLY A 542 39.70 25.13 42.22
CA GLY A 542 39.25 25.36 43.59
C GLY A 542 37.74 25.43 43.83
N ALA A 543 37.05 24.29 43.76
CA ALA A 543 35.81 24.13 44.53
C ALA A 543 36.18 24.14 46.03
N THR A 544 35.98 25.27 46.69
CA THR A 544 35.97 25.35 48.15
C THR A 544 34.95 24.35 48.67
N ALA A 545 35.45 23.34 49.38
CA ALA A 545 34.63 22.38 50.10
C ALA A 545 33.74 23.09 51.11
N GLU A 546 32.42 23.08 50.87
CA GLU A 546 31.45 23.25 51.94
C GLU A 546 31.51 22.00 52.83
N THR A 547 32.02 22.22 54.03
CA THR A 547 32.04 21.26 55.14
C THR A 547 30.62 21.00 55.65
N ALA A 548 30.12 19.78 55.44
CA ALA A 548 29.09 19.19 56.31
C ALA A 548 29.78 18.45 57.48
N PRO A 549 29.31 18.59 58.74
CA PRO A 549 29.97 17.97 59.89
C PRO A 549 29.43 16.55 60.18
N GLY A 550 30.35 15.63 60.47
CA GLY A 550 30.15 14.54 61.43
C GLY A 550 29.97 13.13 60.86
N ALA A 551 31.00 12.28 61.04
CA ALA A 551 30.93 11.09 61.90
C ALA A 551 32.21 10.23 61.73
N ASP A 552 32.73 9.81 62.88
CA ASP A 552 33.99 9.10 63.11
C ASP A 552 34.12 7.72 62.44
N GLY A 553 35.38 7.32 62.16
CA GLY A 553 35.72 5.92 61.89
C GLY A 553 37.16 5.71 61.42
N ALA A 554 38.03 5.30 62.33
CA ALA A 554 39.48 5.09 62.16
C ALA A 554 39.87 3.92 61.23
N GLY A 555 41.06 3.99 60.61
CA GLY A 555 41.73 2.79 60.08
C GLY A 555 42.86 2.97 59.05
N ALA A 556 44.07 3.26 59.53
CA ALA A 556 45.41 2.82 59.07
C ALA A 556 45.75 2.63 57.55
N GLY A 557 46.75 3.40 57.11
CA GLY A 557 48.05 2.87 56.63
C GLY A 557 48.20 2.54 55.14
N GLY A 558 49.11 3.26 54.47
CA GLY A 558 49.73 2.83 53.21
C GLY A 558 50.16 3.97 52.30
N GLU A 559 51.43 4.38 52.41
CA GLU A 559 52.11 5.13 51.36
C GLU A 559 52.19 4.27 50.08
N GLY A 560 51.59 4.75 49.00
CA GLY A 560 51.70 4.24 47.64
C GLY A 560 51.70 5.42 46.67
N PRO A 561 52.43 5.34 45.54
CA PRO A 561 52.82 6.51 44.75
C PRO A 561 51.61 7.22 44.18
N ALA A 562 51.68 8.55 44.14
CA ALA A 562 50.71 9.39 43.45
C ALA A 562 50.43 8.82 42.04
N PRO A 563 49.16 8.59 41.66
CA PRO A 563 48.86 8.36 40.26
C PRO A 563 49.26 9.63 39.50
N ALA A 564 50.06 9.45 38.46
CA ALA A 564 50.29 10.48 37.47
C ALA A 564 48.95 11.08 37.07
N SER A 565 48.89 12.41 37.01
CA SER A 565 47.78 13.19 36.48
C SER A 565 47.30 12.53 35.19
N GLY A 566 46.19 11.80 35.24
CA GLY A 566 45.52 11.38 34.04
C GLY A 566 45.06 12.65 33.35
N GLU A 567 45.61 12.93 32.17
CA GLU A 567 45.01 13.91 31.27
C GLU A 567 43.55 13.51 31.13
N ALA A 568 42.67 14.32 31.70
CA ALA A 568 41.26 14.07 31.68
C ALA A 568 40.78 14.27 30.24
N ALA A 569 40.02 13.29 29.73
CA ALA A 569 39.65 13.25 28.32
C ALA A 569 38.85 14.51 27.92
N PRO A 570 39.15 15.12 26.76
CA PRO A 570 38.44 16.32 26.30
C PRO A 570 36.94 16.02 26.12
N ARG A 571 36.09 17.00 26.43
CA ARG A 571 34.63 16.83 26.40
C ARG A 571 34.12 16.99 24.96
N PRO A 572 33.50 15.97 24.34
CA PRO A 572 33.00 16.08 22.98
C PRO A 572 31.73 16.95 22.93
N VAL A 573 31.68 17.87 21.97
CA VAL A 573 30.58 18.83 21.79
C VAL A 573 30.16 18.94 20.33
N ALA A 574 28.92 19.37 20.12
CA ALA A 574 28.41 19.83 18.84
C ALA A 574 28.11 21.34 18.92
N ALA A 575 28.61 22.10 17.96
CA ALA A 575 28.34 23.52 17.80
C ALA A 575 27.30 23.74 16.69
N PHE A 576 26.26 24.51 16.97
CA PHE A 576 25.19 24.83 16.04
C PHE A 576 25.26 26.30 15.63
N VAL A 577 25.22 26.59 14.34
CA VAL A 577 25.03 27.96 13.84
C VAL A 577 23.54 28.27 13.86
N VAL A 578 23.12 29.14 14.78
CA VAL A 578 21.71 29.43 15.10
C VAL A 578 21.35 30.89 14.79
N PRO A 579 20.05 31.25 14.68
CA PRO A 579 19.64 32.64 14.55
C PRO A 579 20.09 33.52 15.72
N GLU A 580 20.36 34.79 15.45
CA GLU A 580 20.63 35.78 16.50
C GLU A 580 19.46 35.85 17.51
N GLY A 581 19.79 35.97 18.79
CA GLY A 581 18.80 35.98 19.88
C GLY A 581 18.35 34.60 20.37
N THR A 582 18.90 33.51 19.82
CA THR A 582 18.69 32.16 20.36
C THR A 582 19.20 32.08 21.81
N PRO A 583 18.36 31.68 22.79
CA PRO A 583 18.77 31.62 24.19
C PRO A 583 19.99 30.70 24.40
N GLY A 584 20.98 31.18 25.16
CA GLY A 584 22.22 30.44 25.46
C GLY A 584 23.27 30.46 24.35
N ALA A 585 22.97 31.06 23.19
CA ALA A 585 23.93 31.16 22.10
C ALA A 585 24.86 32.38 22.26
N ARG A 586 26.11 32.25 21.80
CA ARG A 586 27.14 33.29 21.86
C ARG A 586 27.64 33.64 20.46
N THR A 587 27.83 34.91 20.16
CA THR A 587 28.35 35.36 18.86
C THR A 587 29.86 35.29 18.83
N VAL A 588 30.41 34.57 17.85
CA VAL A 588 31.86 34.50 17.60
C VAL A 588 32.21 35.34 16.37
N PRO A 589 33.26 36.18 16.42
CA PRO A 589 33.74 36.93 15.25
C PRO A 589 34.19 35.98 14.14
N GLY A 590 33.91 36.31 12.87
CA GLY A 590 34.39 35.55 11.73
C GLY A 590 35.93 35.51 11.62
N PRO A 591 36.50 34.56 10.86
CA PRO A 591 37.95 34.39 10.71
C PRO A 591 38.65 35.60 10.07
N ASP A 592 37.91 36.41 9.31
CA ASP A 592 38.35 37.69 8.78
C ASP A 592 37.82 38.80 9.69
N GLY A 593 38.70 39.39 10.50
CA GLY A 593 38.38 40.43 11.49
C GLY A 593 37.93 41.77 10.91
N ASP A 594 37.05 41.77 9.90
CA ASP A 594 36.47 42.98 9.34
C ASP A 594 35.18 43.34 10.07
N SER A 595 35.23 44.50 10.71
CA SER A 595 34.18 45.15 11.49
C SER A 595 33.14 45.84 10.58
N SER A 596 32.73 45.17 9.51
CA SER A 596 31.57 45.57 8.71
C SER A 596 30.35 44.76 9.14
N GLU A 597 29.26 45.47 9.43
CA GLU A 597 27.96 44.97 9.88
C GLU A 597 27.56 43.65 9.17
N GLY A 598 27.62 42.51 9.89
CA GLY A 598 27.00 41.24 9.46
C GLY A 598 27.85 39.96 9.48
N GLY A 599 29.13 39.98 9.88
CA GLY A 599 30.06 38.84 9.72
C GLY A 599 30.19 37.81 10.86
N GLY A 600 29.48 37.95 11.98
CA GLY A 600 29.59 37.04 13.14
C GLY A 600 28.63 35.85 13.06
N SER A 601 29.07 34.66 13.45
CA SER A 601 28.19 33.49 13.60
C SER A 601 27.75 33.34 15.05
N THR A 602 26.45 33.30 15.30
CA THR A 602 25.90 32.95 16.63
C THR A 602 25.90 31.44 16.80
N LEU A 603 26.63 30.96 17.81
CA LEU A 603 26.87 29.55 18.07
C LEU A 603 26.20 29.10 19.37
N LEU A 604 25.58 27.92 19.34
CA LEU A 604 25.05 27.24 20.51
C LEU A 604 25.78 25.90 20.68
N LEU A 605 26.29 25.63 21.88
CA LEU A 605 27.01 24.38 22.16
C LEU A 605 26.09 23.36 22.83
N HIS A 606 26.21 22.12 22.40
CA HIS A 606 25.50 20.98 22.94
C HIS A 606 26.48 19.84 23.22
N ASP A 607 26.23 19.05 24.25
CA ASP A 607 27.04 17.87 24.53
C ASP A 607 26.83 16.85 23.39
N LEU A 608 27.92 16.28 22.87
CA LEU A 608 27.82 15.40 21.71
C LEU A 608 27.15 14.07 22.07
N LEU A 609 27.39 13.56 23.29
CA LEU A 609 27.02 12.20 23.68
C LEU A 609 25.78 12.16 24.58
N ARG A 610 25.39 13.29 25.18
CA ARG A 610 24.29 13.37 26.14
C ARG A 610 23.34 14.51 25.79
N PRO A 611 22.03 14.39 26.11
CA PRO A 611 21.11 15.50 25.99
C PRO A 611 21.53 16.63 26.96
N GLY A 612 21.69 17.86 26.44
CA GLY A 612 21.98 19.04 27.24
C GLY A 612 22.91 20.05 26.55
N TYR A 613 22.57 21.34 26.67
CA TYR A 613 23.43 22.43 26.24
C TYR A 613 24.66 22.57 27.14
N VAL A 614 25.76 23.04 26.56
CA VAL A 614 27.02 23.29 27.27
C VAL A 614 27.24 24.80 27.37
N ASP A 615 27.33 25.30 28.60
CA ASP A 615 27.68 26.71 28.84
C ASP A 615 29.21 26.87 28.83
N ALA A 616 29.77 27.02 27.64
CA ALA A 616 31.20 27.29 27.42
C ALA A 616 31.37 28.31 26.30
N ASP A 617 32.57 28.90 26.18
CA ASP A 617 32.88 29.79 25.08
C ASP A 617 33.09 28.98 23.78
N PRO A 618 32.28 29.18 22.72
CA PRO A 618 32.45 28.47 21.45
C PRO A 618 33.82 28.70 20.80
N ALA A 619 34.53 29.78 21.15
CA ALA A 619 35.91 30.01 20.68
C ALA A 619 36.93 29.00 21.24
N GLN A 620 36.58 28.26 22.30
CA GLN A 620 37.41 27.22 22.90
C GLN A 620 37.21 25.83 22.26
N VAL A 621 36.23 25.69 21.36
CA VAL A 621 35.95 24.41 20.69
C VAL A 621 37.10 24.07 19.74
N GLN A 622 37.75 22.94 19.99
CA GLN A 622 38.79 22.39 19.14
C GLN A 622 38.17 21.48 18.09
N LEU A 623 38.38 21.81 16.82
CA LEU A 623 37.94 20.99 15.70
C LEU A 623 38.87 19.78 15.54
N PRO A 624 38.35 18.60 15.12
CA PRO A 624 39.20 17.47 14.77
C PRO A 624 40.19 17.87 13.67
N SER A 625 41.46 17.48 13.82
CA SER A 625 42.48 17.72 12.79
C SER A 625 42.13 16.96 11.51
N GLU A 626 42.60 17.44 10.35
CA GLU A 626 42.37 16.74 9.08
C GLU A 626 42.99 15.33 9.08
N GLU A 627 44.11 15.13 9.78
CA GLU A 627 44.69 13.80 10.02
C GLU A 627 43.75 12.90 10.84
N ALA A 628 43.13 13.42 11.90
CA ALA A 628 42.16 12.67 12.71
C ALA A 628 40.90 12.32 11.92
N LYS A 629 40.39 13.23 11.08
CA LYS A 629 39.26 12.97 10.18
C LYS A 629 39.60 11.96 9.08
N ALA A 630 40.83 11.99 8.56
CA ALA A 630 41.29 11.05 7.56
C ALA A 630 41.50 9.63 8.14
N ALA A 631 41.93 9.55 9.40
CA ALA A 631 42.10 8.29 10.13
C ALA A 631 40.81 7.74 10.75
N ALA A 632 39.73 8.53 10.80
CA ALA A 632 38.44 8.09 11.33
C ALA A 632 37.90 6.89 10.53
N PRO A 633 37.26 5.90 11.18
CA PRO A 633 36.76 4.69 10.51
C PRO A 633 35.67 5.00 9.48
N PHE A 634 34.93 6.10 9.68
CA PHE A 634 33.81 6.45 8.84
C PHE A 634 34.08 7.72 8.01
N GLY A 635 33.49 7.77 6.82
CA GLY A 635 33.31 9.00 6.05
C GLY A 635 31.84 9.20 5.72
N PHE A 636 31.46 10.40 5.30
CA PHE A 636 30.09 10.65 4.84
C PHE A 636 30.03 11.57 3.63
N SER A 637 28.94 11.43 2.87
CA SER A 637 28.54 12.35 1.81
C SER A 637 27.10 12.79 2.05
N ARG A 638 26.76 13.99 1.59
CA ARG A 638 25.41 14.53 1.67
C ARG A 638 24.94 15.00 0.29
N GLY A 639 23.70 14.65 -0.05
CA GLY A 639 22.89 15.33 -1.05
C GLY A 639 22.00 16.39 -0.41
N ALA A 640 20.94 16.78 -1.11
CA ALA A 640 19.95 17.73 -0.58
C ALA A 640 19.03 17.08 0.48
N ASP A 641 18.67 15.81 0.26
CA ASP A 641 17.67 15.05 1.01
C ASP A 641 18.18 13.66 1.45
N TYR A 642 19.42 13.32 1.12
CA TYR A 642 20.06 12.08 1.55
C TYR A 642 21.44 12.32 2.17
N LEU A 643 21.84 11.42 3.06
CA LEU A 643 23.18 11.34 3.63
C LEU A 643 23.61 9.87 3.67
N ARG A 644 24.83 9.59 3.22
CA ARG A 644 25.42 8.25 3.27
C ARG A 644 26.68 8.27 4.12
N VAL A 645 26.78 7.34 5.05
CA VAL A 645 27.99 7.05 5.81
C VAL A 645 28.59 5.76 5.27
N TRP A 646 29.89 5.77 5.01
CA TRP A 646 30.63 4.58 4.58
C TRP A 646 31.72 4.24 5.58
N ASP A 647 32.00 2.94 5.68
CA ASP A 647 33.26 2.47 6.24
C ASP A 647 34.39 2.77 5.25
N ARG A 648 35.44 3.45 5.72
CA ARG A 648 36.60 3.77 4.88
C ARG A 648 37.46 2.54 4.58
N ALA A 649 37.46 1.54 5.46
CA ALA A 649 38.26 0.34 5.27
C ALA A 649 37.65 -0.59 4.21
N GLY A 650 36.35 -0.88 4.32
CA GLY A 650 35.61 -1.72 3.36
C GLY A 650 35.07 -0.98 2.13
N GLN A 651 35.01 0.35 2.15
CA GLN A 651 34.31 1.18 1.15
C GLN A 651 32.81 0.85 0.97
N GLU A 652 32.19 0.27 2.00
CA GLU A 652 30.76 -0.08 2.01
C GLU A 652 29.93 0.99 2.72
N VAL A 653 28.69 1.18 2.26
CA VAL A 653 27.73 2.09 2.91
C VAL A 653 27.18 1.41 4.15
N VAL A 654 27.54 1.93 5.32
CA VAL A 654 27.13 1.40 6.62
C VAL A 654 25.86 2.06 7.17
N ALA A 655 25.53 3.25 6.67
CA ALA A 655 24.26 3.91 6.97
C ALA A 655 23.80 4.79 5.81
N ALA A 656 22.52 4.69 5.45
CA ALA A 656 21.87 5.58 4.51
C ALA A 656 20.69 6.29 5.20
N LEU A 657 20.78 7.61 5.31
CA LEU A 657 19.74 8.46 5.84
C LEU A 657 19.01 9.15 4.68
N LEU A 658 17.71 8.96 4.62
CA LEU A 658 16.80 9.79 3.83
C LEU A 658 16.06 10.72 4.77
N SER A 659 16.00 12.00 4.43
CA SER A 659 15.28 12.99 5.23
C SER A 659 13.95 13.37 4.58
N ASP A 660 12.94 13.58 5.41
CA ASP A 660 11.64 14.13 5.03
C ASP A 660 11.67 15.66 4.87
N ALA A 661 12.78 16.30 5.25
CA ALA A 661 13.04 17.73 5.10
C ALA A 661 14.46 17.98 4.57
N PRO A 662 14.72 19.11 3.88
CA PRO A 662 16.06 19.44 3.43
C PRO A 662 17.07 19.49 4.57
N LEU A 663 18.25 18.90 4.35
CA LEU A 663 19.36 18.94 5.30
C LEU A 663 19.97 20.34 5.31
N THR A 664 19.99 21.00 6.46
CA THR A 664 20.60 22.34 6.62
C THR A 664 22.06 22.24 7.08
N GLY A 665 22.42 21.17 7.79
CA GLY A 665 23.80 20.90 8.18
C GLY A 665 23.99 19.44 8.56
N ALA A 666 25.20 18.92 8.37
CA ALA A 666 25.60 17.62 8.88
C ALA A 666 27.10 17.60 9.14
N ASP A 667 27.51 16.92 10.22
CA ASP A 667 28.91 16.64 10.51
C ASP A 667 29.06 15.29 11.22
N LEU A 668 30.23 14.66 11.11
CA LEU A 668 30.51 13.34 11.64
C LEU A 668 31.75 13.39 12.53
N SER A 669 31.60 13.03 13.80
CA SER A 669 32.74 12.95 14.72
C SER A 669 33.66 11.78 14.37
N PRO A 670 34.96 11.84 14.73
CA PRO A 670 35.88 10.72 14.57
C PRO A 670 35.41 9.43 15.25
N ASP A 671 34.63 9.54 16.33
CA ASP A 671 34.06 8.42 17.09
C ASP A 671 32.77 7.86 16.46
N GLY A 672 32.38 8.35 15.29
CA GLY A 672 31.21 7.87 14.55
C GLY A 672 29.88 8.43 15.03
N VAL A 673 29.87 9.61 15.66
CA VAL A 673 28.63 10.33 16.01
C VAL A 673 28.26 11.29 14.88
N LEU A 674 27.18 10.97 14.16
CA LEU A 674 26.62 11.79 13.11
C LEU A 674 25.66 12.83 13.70
N VAL A 675 25.97 14.12 13.53
CA VAL A 675 25.06 15.22 13.89
C VAL A 675 24.37 15.72 12.61
N VAL A 676 23.04 15.73 12.60
CA VAL A 676 22.23 16.15 11.45
C VAL A 676 21.27 17.25 11.87
N ALA A 677 21.28 18.36 11.13
CA ALA A 677 20.32 19.45 11.26
C ALA A 677 19.37 19.49 10.06
N THR A 678 18.08 19.64 10.37
CA THR A 678 17.00 19.81 9.41
C THR A 678 16.14 21.00 9.81
N ALA A 679 15.11 21.29 9.02
CA ALA A 679 14.09 22.28 9.41
C ALA A 679 13.36 21.93 10.73
N ARG A 680 13.40 20.66 11.17
CA ARG A 680 12.72 20.17 12.38
C ARG A 680 13.54 20.34 13.65
N GLY A 681 14.88 20.35 13.53
CA GLY A 681 15.76 20.34 14.68
C GLY A 681 17.11 19.70 14.38
N VAL A 682 17.83 19.35 15.45
CA VAL A 682 19.14 18.71 15.39
C VAL A 682 19.08 17.35 16.11
N THR A 683 19.63 16.32 15.48
CA THR A 683 19.77 14.98 16.07
C THR A 683 21.23 14.57 16.07
N ALA A 684 21.66 13.85 17.11
CA ALA A 684 22.93 13.11 17.11
C ALA A 684 22.67 11.61 17.09
N ARG A 685 23.39 10.90 16.23
CA ARG A 685 23.20 9.47 15.98
C ARG A 685 24.55 8.76 16.04
N GLN A 686 24.68 7.79 16.92
CA GLN A 686 25.85 6.92 16.97
C GLN A 686 25.72 5.87 15.87
N ILE A 687 26.68 5.80 14.95
CA ILE A 687 26.75 4.73 13.95
C ILE A 687 27.15 3.43 14.65
N LEU A 688 26.43 2.35 14.38
CA LEU A 688 26.58 1.06 15.08
C LEU A 688 27.40 0.01 14.33
N ALA A 689 27.80 0.30 13.08
CA ALA A 689 28.66 -0.60 12.32
C ALA A 689 29.97 -0.90 13.09
N ALA A 690 30.39 -2.16 13.09
CA ALA A 690 31.58 -2.58 13.81
C ALA A 690 32.81 -1.81 13.30
N ALA A 691 33.36 -0.92 14.12
CA ALA A 691 34.64 -0.29 13.82
C ALA A 691 35.70 -1.40 13.71
N PRO A 692 36.45 -1.51 12.59
CA PRO A 692 37.48 -2.52 12.47
C PRO A 692 38.49 -2.34 13.62
N ALA A 693 38.90 -3.47 14.22
CA ALA A 693 39.83 -3.46 15.33
C ALA A 693 41.10 -2.69 14.96
N VAL A 694 41.39 -1.63 15.72
CA VAL A 694 42.64 -0.86 15.59
C VAL A 694 43.79 -1.82 15.78
N THR A 695 44.52 -2.13 14.70
CA THR A 695 45.70 -2.99 14.77
C THR A 695 46.78 -2.20 15.53
N PRO A 696 47.31 -2.70 16.66
CA PRO A 696 48.34 -1.98 17.39
C PRO A 696 49.60 -1.87 16.53
N THR A 697 50.02 -0.64 16.28
CA THR A 697 51.25 -0.31 15.53
C THR A 697 52.45 -0.83 16.31
N VAL A 698 52.98 -2.00 15.91
CA VAL A 698 54.27 -2.48 16.39
C VAL A 698 55.37 -1.63 15.72
N PRO A 699 56.34 -1.07 16.46
CA PRO A 699 57.38 -0.24 15.87
C PRO A 699 58.26 -1.05 14.91
N ALA A 700 58.53 -0.47 13.75
CA ALA A 700 59.33 -1.06 12.67
C ALA A 700 60.70 -1.57 13.15
N GLN A 701 60.93 -2.88 13.02
CA GLN A 701 62.27 -3.44 12.99
C GLN A 701 62.83 -3.38 11.56
N ARG A 702 63.96 -2.67 11.43
CA ARG A 702 64.82 -2.66 10.25
C ARG A 702 65.51 -4.01 10.06
N THR A 703 65.37 -4.59 8.87
CA THR A 703 66.37 -5.40 8.15
C THR A 703 65.87 -5.45 6.69
N GLY A 704 66.47 -4.78 5.71
CA GLY A 704 67.76 -5.09 5.08
C GLY A 704 67.47 -5.64 3.66
N PRO A 705 68.00 -5.06 2.55
CA PRO A 705 67.60 -5.42 1.20
C PRO A 705 68.44 -6.58 0.64
N ALA A 706 67.78 -7.55 0.00
CA ALA A 706 68.38 -8.50 -0.94
C ALA A 706 67.23 -8.97 -1.85
N ASP A 707 67.10 -8.42 -3.05
CA ASP A 707 67.74 -8.83 -4.31
C ASP A 707 66.89 -9.85 -5.09
N SER A 708 66.79 -9.55 -6.38
CA SER A 708 66.09 -10.22 -7.47
C SER A 708 66.37 -11.73 -7.60
N ASP A 709 65.38 -12.53 -7.99
CA ASP A 709 65.23 -12.97 -9.39
C ASP A 709 64.05 -13.93 -9.61
N ALA A 710 63.67 -14.02 -10.88
CA ALA A 710 62.56 -14.74 -11.48
C ALA A 710 62.55 -16.29 -11.29
N SER A 711 61.36 -16.91 -11.41
CA SER A 711 61.01 -17.78 -12.55
C SER A 711 59.65 -18.46 -12.38
N ASP A 712 58.87 -18.44 -13.46
CA ASP A 712 58.09 -19.55 -14.04
C ASP A 712 57.35 -20.56 -13.15
N GLY A 713 56.03 -20.61 -13.37
CA GLY A 713 55.51 -21.68 -14.24
C GLY A 713 54.58 -22.73 -13.63
N LEU A 714 53.44 -22.90 -14.32
CA LEU A 714 52.62 -24.12 -14.49
C LEU A 714 51.64 -24.45 -13.35
N GLU A 715 50.33 -24.27 -13.58
CA GLU A 715 49.36 -25.24 -14.16
C GLU A 715 48.66 -26.09 -13.08
N GLY A 716 47.36 -26.33 -13.26
CA GLY A 716 46.54 -27.23 -12.44
C GLY A 716 45.27 -26.53 -11.93
N ASP A 717 44.25 -26.28 -12.76
CA ASP A 717 43.25 -27.23 -13.27
C ASP A 717 42.06 -27.45 -12.31
N HIS A 718 40.90 -27.61 -12.94
CA HIS A 718 39.54 -27.48 -12.43
C HIS A 718 39.17 -28.33 -11.20
N SER A 719 38.33 -27.77 -10.32
CA SER A 719 37.00 -28.30 -9.97
C SER A 719 36.19 -27.22 -9.25
#